data_AF-A0A813CAU8-F1
#
_entry.id   AF-A0A813CAU8-F1
#
_cell.length_a   1.000
_cell.length_b   1.000
_cell.length_c   1.000
_cell.angle_alpha   90.00
_cell.angle_beta   90.00
_cell.angle_gamma   90.00
#
_symmetry.space_group_name_H-M   'P 1'
#
loop_
_entity.id
_entity.type
_entity.pdbx_description
1 polymer ?
#
loop_
_entity_poly.entity_id
_entity_poly.type
_entity_poly.pdbx_seq_one_letter_code
_entity_poly.pdbx_strand_id
1 'polypeptide(L)'
;MGIGQSVDDAYFQQKVKLGQGGFGTVWRAVDKKTNHFVAVKQIDKLQSYWQGAKRSEIQLEIDILRACDHENVTKLYTYFEDSQNISIVLEYCDGGDLDDKLKEQGWQLREVEAGAWTRQICAAIAHLHARGICHRDIKPGNFMFSSGLLKLSDFGFATFLRADETSKEDVGTPAYMAPEQHLLKKGSKGYGHPVDVWAAGCTLHMLVSGGRHPFIKTKGNSKQVLDMEKLYAGTLDFGASMLGGLMGGAFQAAAPEARSLCQRMVCPDIEKRLSADDVLQDSWLSRTSQEAILNAPSLTEQGYAQHFRQLQQQLAIAERQLKEAEERELTLKSRLQSQDDSAVMVVSIPLTLPECMKRCYSCDIIDLKSRRVAGKGRRHGRHCLQFYIACRSPFLWSKTSFLVSACVSVRRTDARAMMQVFRSRSVNLCRLATSRCFSLSTGPATGPLSGIRILDLSRILAGPSATMLMADMGAEVIKVEAPKSGDDTRRYAPPFLQKGPGEDSDVAAYFSSCNRNKYSVAVDFKTKEGQDVVKHLLQSADIVIENFKAGGLAKYGLGYDQLKDDFPQLIYCSITGFGHSGPYSKRPAYDMLIQAMGGSMSLTGEPDGAPMKTGLSLFDLTAGLHGVIGILAALHNKHVTGLGQHVDISMLDVAVALLANQGMNYLAKKQRQKRVGNNHPNVVPYQVMPAKDGYFILTASNNDQFERFCKVAGREELMKDERFNTMKARVVHRDVVTPTLNEITSQHEKLWWLEKLEKEMVGCAPILHLDEVFADPHVQSRDMEIQMNLPGFSDSVSLIGSPMKFSRTKVDYRLPPPRVGEHTEQVLLDSGMSMDRIEDLHEIGAIDNAKFDVPGVVRPLAKKKRRVVEVSDSHPAYQFTGSTWGHISSVSDPSVLPKSESVEDEDLTELDTFGGVLRSSIDDPVQAFLKVRGSAEDPDLMPPRPQRYTKKQLLRGDSFQTLPVLVGDYRQLRPVVKNRDAGSLG
;
A
#
# COMPACT_ATOMS: atom_id res chain seq x y z
N MET A 1 -0.28 21.03 -36.69
CA MET A 1 -0.72 21.95 -35.63
C MET A 1 -2.24 21.90 -35.58
N GLY A 2 -2.84 21.89 -34.39
CA GLY A 2 -4.29 21.87 -34.22
C GLY A 2 -4.67 22.35 -32.83
N ILE A 3 -4.98 23.64 -32.70
CA ILE A 3 -5.55 24.18 -31.46
C ILE A 3 -6.96 23.59 -31.33
N GLY A 4 -7.21 22.81 -30.28
CA GLY A 4 -8.49 22.12 -30.07
C GLY A 4 -8.53 20.62 -30.44
N GLN A 5 -7.39 19.98 -30.72
CA GLN A 5 -7.28 18.51 -30.61
C GLN A 5 -6.71 18.12 -29.25
N SER A 6 -7.32 17.14 -28.59
CA SER A 6 -6.82 16.58 -27.34
C SER A 6 -5.69 15.58 -27.60
N VAL A 7 -4.77 15.44 -26.64
CA VAL A 7 -3.84 14.30 -26.62
C VAL A 7 -4.60 12.96 -26.57
N ASP A 8 -5.77 12.94 -25.91
CA ASP A 8 -6.68 11.79 -25.85
C ASP A 8 -7.36 11.47 -27.19
N ASP A 9 -7.27 12.31 -28.22
CA ASP A 9 -7.79 11.98 -29.55
C ASP A 9 -6.84 11.02 -30.27
N ALA A 10 -5.53 11.31 -30.24
CA ALA A 10 -4.49 10.57 -30.97
C ALA A 10 -3.81 9.47 -30.13
N TYR A 11 -3.77 9.62 -28.80
CA TYR A 11 -3.08 8.73 -27.88
C TYR A 11 -4.05 8.19 -26.82
N PHE A 12 -3.75 7.01 -26.28
CA PHE A 12 -4.42 6.46 -25.10
C PHE A 12 -3.48 6.61 -23.90
N GLN A 13 -3.72 7.61 -23.07
CA GLN A 13 -2.92 7.86 -21.87
C GLN A 13 -3.16 6.73 -20.85
N GLN A 14 -2.14 5.89 -20.63
CA GLN A 14 -2.20 4.89 -19.57
C GLN A 14 -2.00 5.63 -18.24
N LYS A 15 -2.76 5.25 -17.20
CA LYS A 15 -2.72 5.88 -15.87
C LYS A 15 -1.44 5.59 -15.05
N VAL A 16 -0.38 5.17 -15.76
CA VAL A 16 0.99 4.88 -15.32
C VAL A 16 1.81 6.17 -15.44
N LYS A 17 2.17 6.73 -14.29
CA LYS A 17 3.11 7.85 -14.17
C LYS A 17 4.53 7.32 -14.35
N LEU A 18 5.29 7.93 -15.24
CA LEU A 18 6.71 7.63 -15.47
C LEU A 18 7.62 8.55 -14.64
N GLY A 19 7.22 9.80 -14.41
CA GLY A 19 8.00 10.76 -13.62
C GLY A 19 7.23 12.05 -13.34
N GLN A 20 7.87 12.98 -12.63
CA GLN A 20 7.37 14.34 -12.42
C GLN A 20 8.55 15.30 -12.29
N GLY A 21 8.68 16.22 -13.25
CA GLY A 21 9.62 17.33 -13.18
C GLY A 21 9.00 18.55 -12.49
N GLY A 22 9.77 19.64 -12.38
CA GLY A 22 9.32 20.87 -11.73
C GLY A 22 8.04 21.47 -12.33
N PHE A 23 7.82 21.28 -13.63
CA PHE A 23 6.74 21.92 -14.40
C PHE A 23 5.64 20.94 -14.89
N GLY A 24 5.75 19.63 -14.65
CA GLY A 24 4.78 18.68 -15.22
C GLY A 24 4.99 17.21 -14.86
N THR A 25 3.99 16.39 -15.15
CA THR A 25 4.00 14.94 -14.92
C THR A 25 4.17 14.18 -16.23
N VAL A 26 5.11 13.23 -16.27
CA VAL A 26 5.32 12.35 -17.43
C VAL A 26 4.50 11.08 -17.27
N TRP A 27 3.74 10.71 -18.29
CA TRP A 27 2.87 9.53 -18.33
C TRP A 27 3.26 8.60 -19.47
N ARG A 28 2.99 7.29 -19.35
CA ARG A 28 3.05 6.39 -20.49
C ARG A 28 1.74 6.44 -21.27
N ALA A 29 1.80 6.58 -22.59
CA ALA A 29 0.64 6.46 -23.46
C ALA A 29 0.90 5.46 -24.59
N VAL A 30 -0.15 5.11 -25.32
CA VAL A 30 -0.08 4.30 -26.55
C VAL A 30 -0.60 5.13 -27.72
N ASP A 31 0.17 5.22 -28.79
CA ASP A 31 -0.28 5.80 -30.06
C ASP A 31 -1.40 4.95 -30.65
N LYS A 32 -2.58 5.54 -30.91
CA LYS A 32 -3.75 4.77 -31.40
C LYS A 32 -3.62 4.27 -32.83
N LYS A 33 -2.70 4.82 -33.63
CA LYS A 33 -2.47 4.44 -35.04
C LYS A 33 -1.41 3.37 -35.17
N THR A 34 -0.30 3.49 -34.42
CA THR A 34 0.84 2.56 -34.48
C THR A 34 0.80 1.48 -33.39
N ASN A 35 0.01 1.68 -32.33
CA ASN A 35 0.01 0.84 -31.12
C ASN A 35 1.39 0.78 -30.42
N HIS A 36 2.27 1.76 -30.67
CA HIS A 36 3.55 1.90 -29.99
C HIS A 36 3.41 2.70 -28.69
N PHE A 37 4.32 2.47 -27.74
CA PHE A 37 4.39 3.27 -26.52
C PHE A 37 5.07 4.64 -26.78
N VAL A 38 4.55 5.68 -26.12
CA VAL A 38 5.12 7.03 -26.11
C VAL A 38 5.12 7.56 -24.67
N ALA A 39 6.01 8.50 -24.37
CA ALA A 39 5.96 9.27 -23.12
C ALA A 39 5.20 10.59 -23.36
N VAL A 40 4.39 11.03 -22.39
CA VAL A 40 3.60 12.27 -22.47
C VAL A 40 3.92 13.15 -21.26
N LYS A 41 4.71 14.21 -21.45
CA LYS A 41 5.00 15.25 -20.45
C LYS A 41 3.82 16.23 -20.43
N GLN A 42 2.93 16.07 -19.46
CA GLN A 42 1.73 16.88 -19.29
C GLN A 42 1.98 18.00 -18.27
N ILE A 43 1.74 19.23 -18.70
CA ILE A 43 2.04 20.49 -18.01
C ILE A 43 0.72 21.23 -17.78
N ASP A 44 0.31 21.39 -16.53
CA ASP A 44 -0.89 22.16 -16.15
C ASP A 44 -0.59 23.66 -16.19
N LYS A 45 -1.42 24.43 -16.91
CA LYS A 45 -1.22 25.86 -17.15
C LYS A 45 -1.47 26.73 -15.91
N LEU A 46 -2.41 26.35 -15.04
CA LEU A 46 -2.68 27.05 -13.78
C LEU A 46 -1.54 26.77 -12.80
N GLN A 47 -1.12 25.51 -12.67
CA GLN A 47 0.00 25.13 -11.83
C GLN A 47 1.29 25.83 -12.28
N SER A 48 1.57 25.84 -13.58
CA SER A 48 2.73 26.54 -14.17
C SER A 48 2.76 28.03 -13.80
N TYR A 49 1.61 28.71 -13.88
CA TYR A 49 1.48 30.12 -13.51
C TYR A 49 1.82 30.36 -12.03
N TRP A 50 1.31 29.54 -11.12
CA TRP A 50 1.64 29.64 -9.68
C TRP A 50 3.09 29.25 -9.35
N GLN A 51 3.72 28.42 -10.18
CA GLN A 51 5.15 28.08 -10.07
C GLN A 51 6.08 29.08 -10.77
N GLY A 52 5.52 30.17 -11.36
CA GLY A 52 6.28 31.21 -12.04
C GLY A 52 6.83 30.84 -13.42
N ALA A 53 6.51 29.65 -13.93
CA ALA A 53 6.96 29.15 -15.23
C ALA A 53 6.26 29.91 -16.36
N LYS A 54 7.03 30.55 -17.23
CA LYS A 54 6.49 31.33 -18.35
C LYS A 54 6.17 30.41 -19.53
N ARG A 55 5.08 30.73 -20.24
CA ARG A 55 4.71 30.07 -21.50
C ARG A 55 5.87 30.00 -22.52
N SER A 56 6.76 31.00 -22.51
CA SER A 56 7.96 31.06 -23.34
C SER A 56 8.98 29.97 -23.02
N GLU A 57 9.11 29.54 -21.77
CA GLU A 57 10.06 28.52 -21.34
C GLU A 57 9.61 27.12 -21.80
N ILE A 58 8.30 26.84 -21.71
CA ILE A 58 7.70 25.61 -22.25
C ILE A 58 7.80 25.56 -23.78
N GLN A 59 7.60 26.70 -24.46
CA GLN A 59 7.77 26.79 -25.92
C GLN A 59 9.23 26.59 -26.34
N LEU A 60 10.18 27.15 -25.58
CA LEU A 60 11.62 26.96 -25.78
C LEU A 60 12.03 25.49 -25.65
N GLU A 61 11.52 24.76 -24.64
CA GLU A 61 11.77 23.32 -24.50
C GLU A 61 11.29 22.54 -25.75
N ILE A 62 10.08 22.84 -26.23
CA ILE A 62 9.49 22.23 -27.43
C ILE A 62 10.33 22.53 -28.68
N ASP A 63 10.80 23.76 -28.86
CA ASP A 63 11.53 24.16 -30.07
C ASP A 63 13.00 23.70 -30.05
N ILE A 64 13.61 23.54 -28.87
CA ILE A 64 14.88 22.82 -28.70
C ILE A 64 14.71 21.34 -29.06
N LEU A 65 13.69 20.67 -28.53
CA LEU A 65 13.37 19.27 -28.86
C LEU A 65 13.07 19.06 -30.34
N ARG A 66 12.55 20.08 -31.05
CA ARG A 66 12.35 20.06 -32.52
C ARG A 66 13.63 20.22 -33.32
N ALA A 67 14.62 20.97 -32.81
CA ALA A 67 15.90 21.15 -33.48
C ALA A 67 16.77 19.88 -33.43
N CYS A 68 16.49 18.98 -32.48
CA CYS A 68 17.27 17.78 -32.21
C CYS A 68 16.71 16.52 -32.89
N ASP A 69 17.52 15.89 -33.73
CA ASP A 69 17.27 14.52 -34.21
C ASP A 69 18.60 13.74 -34.13
N HIS A 70 18.75 12.94 -33.07
CA HIS A 70 19.98 12.22 -32.74
C HIS A 70 19.65 10.91 -32.01
N GLU A 71 20.51 9.90 -32.15
CA GLU A 71 20.29 8.61 -31.47
C GLU A 71 20.35 8.74 -29.94
N ASN A 72 21.23 9.60 -29.41
CA ASN A 72 21.36 9.88 -27.97
C ASN A 72 20.50 11.04 -27.45
N VAL A 73 19.47 11.46 -28.19
CA VAL A 73 18.45 12.40 -27.72
C VAL A 73 17.08 11.73 -27.79
N THR A 74 16.20 12.04 -26.83
CA THR A 74 14.80 11.57 -26.81
C THR A 74 14.01 12.27 -27.92
N LYS A 75 13.48 11.52 -28.88
CA LYS A 75 12.78 12.11 -30.03
C LYS A 75 11.44 12.74 -29.62
N LEU A 76 11.15 13.95 -30.10
CA LEU A 76 9.81 14.54 -30.05
C LEU A 76 8.95 14.03 -31.22
N TYR A 77 7.75 13.54 -30.92
CA TYR A 77 6.76 13.16 -31.94
C TYR A 77 5.78 14.31 -32.25
N THR A 78 5.21 14.95 -31.22
CA THR A 78 4.25 16.06 -31.36
C THR A 78 4.04 16.76 -30.01
N TYR A 79 3.25 17.83 -29.98
CA TYR A 79 2.59 18.30 -28.75
C TYR A 79 1.12 18.66 -29.02
N PHE A 80 0.34 18.74 -27.95
CA PHE A 80 -1.04 19.21 -27.91
C PHE A 80 -1.18 20.35 -26.91
N GLU A 81 -2.18 21.21 -27.11
CA GLU A 81 -2.52 22.29 -26.19
C GLU A 81 -4.05 22.43 -26.13
N ASP A 82 -4.60 22.30 -24.92
CA ASP A 82 -6.02 22.50 -24.61
C ASP A 82 -6.21 23.70 -23.66
N SER A 83 -7.40 23.91 -23.10
CA SER A 83 -7.65 25.05 -22.19
C SER A 83 -6.90 24.98 -20.86
N GLN A 84 -6.54 23.78 -20.39
CA GLN A 84 -5.94 23.50 -19.08
C GLN A 84 -4.48 23.02 -19.17
N ASN A 85 -4.10 22.30 -20.23
CA ASN A 85 -2.80 21.63 -20.32
C ASN A 85 -2.01 21.99 -21.59
N ILE A 86 -0.69 21.75 -21.52
CA ILE A 86 0.18 21.48 -22.67
C ILE A 86 0.70 20.04 -22.51
N SER A 87 0.60 19.22 -23.55
CA SER A 87 1.00 17.81 -23.53
C SER A 87 2.05 17.54 -24.61
N ILE A 88 3.31 17.37 -24.21
CA ILE A 88 4.45 17.11 -25.09
C ILE A 88 4.63 15.59 -25.23
N VAL A 89 4.63 15.06 -26.45
CA VAL A 89 4.66 13.63 -26.75
C VAL A 89 6.04 13.22 -27.30
N LEU A 90 6.72 12.37 -26.54
CA LEU A 90 8.11 11.98 -26.69
C LEU A 90 8.26 10.47 -26.93
N GLU A 91 9.43 10.07 -27.40
CA GLU A 91 9.91 8.68 -27.38
C GLU A 91 9.75 8.06 -25.97
N TYR A 92 9.27 6.82 -25.90
CA TYR A 92 9.23 6.07 -24.65
C TYR A 92 10.54 5.30 -24.45
N CYS A 93 11.37 5.80 -23.54
CA CYS A 93 12.53 5.07 -23.03
C CYS A 93 12.06 4.06 -21.97
N ASP A 94 12.38 2.78 -22.16
CA ASP A 94 11.85 1.66 -21.38
C ASP A 94 12.77 1.16 -20.27
N GLY A 95 14.08 1.48 -20.33
CA GLY A 95 15.13 0.95 -19.45
C GLY A 95 15.49 1.80 -18.22
N GLY A 96 14.62 2.74 -17.81
CA GLY A 96 14.85 3.63 -16.66
C GLY A 96 15.87 4.75 -16.93
N ASP A 97 16.11 5.60 -15.92
CA ASP A 97 17.20 6.60 -15.96
C ASP A 97 18.55 6.03 -15.49
N LEU A 98 19.62 6.76 -15.79
CA LEU A 98 20.98 6.34 -15.50
C LEU A 98 21.36 6.45 -14.01
N ASP A 99 20.82 7.40 -13.25
CA ASP A 99 21.16 7.57 -11.83
C ASP A 99 20.61 6.41 -10.99
N ASP A 100 19.35 6.04 -11.18
CA ASP A 100 18.75 4.91 -10.46
C ASP A 100 19.37 3.57 -10.85
N LYS A 101 19.65 3.33 -12.14
CA LYS A 101 20.35 2.12 -12.59
C LYS A 101 21.77 1.99 -12.02
N LEU A 102 22.48 3.11 -11.85
CA LEU A 102 23.80 3.13 -11.21
C LEU A 102 23.72 2.81 -9.71
N LYS A 103 22.67 3.26 -9.02
CA LYS A 103 22.40 2.90 -7.62
C LYS A 103 22.07 1.41 -7.47
N GLU A 104 21.22 0.86 -8.34
CA GLU A 104 20.87 -0.57 -8.37
C GLU A 104 22.10 -1.46 -8.57
N GLN A 105 23.01 -1.06 -9.46
CA GLN A 105 24.27 -1.76 -9.72
C GLN A 105 25.36 -1.48 -8.66
N GLY A 106 25.04 -0.76 -7.57
CA GLY A 106 25.99 -0.42 -6.51
C GLY A 106 27.19 0.40 -7.01
N TRP A 107 27.04 1.11 -8.12
CA TRP A 107 28.08 1.81 -8.88
C TRP A 107 29.26 0.92 -9.33
N GLN A 108 29.04 -0.38 -9.50
CA GLN A 108 30.03 -1.33 -10.01
C GLN A 108 29.95 -1.46 -11.54
N LEU A 109 30.70 -0.62 -12.25
CA LEU A 109 30.86 -0.67 -13.71
C LEU A 109 32.24 -1.17 -14.12
N ARG A 110 32.33 -1.78 -15.31
CA ARG A 110 33.61 -1.98 -16.00
C ARG A 110 34.02 -0.69 -16.71
N GLU A 111 35.32 -0.47 -16.85
CA GLU A 111 35.90 0.69 -17.56
C GLU A 111 35.31 0.88 -18.98
N VAL A 112 35.09 -0.24 -19.68
CA VAL A 112 34.45 -0.33 -21.00
C VAL A 112 33.03 0.25 -21.03
N GLU A 113 32.25 0.01 -19.97
CA GLU A 113 30.86 0.48 -19.86
C GLU A 113 30.81 1.98 -19.51
N ALA A 114 31.67 2.42 -18.60
CA ALA A 114 31.83 3.84 -18.26
C ALA A 114 32.23 4.67 -19.51
N GLY A 115 33.18 4.17 -20.31
CA GLY A 115 33.59 4.79 -21.57
C GLY A 115 32.44 4.83 -22.60
N ALA A 116 31.75 3.71 -22.82
CA ALA A 116 30.65 3.63 -23.78
C ALA A 116 29.45 4.54 -23.43
N TRP A 117 29.16 4.75 -22.14
CA TRP A 117 28.10 5.66 -21.70
C TRP A 117 28.57 7.13 -21.74
N THR A 118 29.82 7.41 -21.38
CA THR A 118 30.42 8.75 -21.52
C THR A 118 30.45 9.20 -22.98
N ARG A 119 30.72 8.29 -23.93
CA ARG A 119 30.64 8.60 -25.37
C ARG A 119 29.24 9.04 -25.80
N GLN A 120 28.20 8.36 -25.34
CA GLN A 120 26.81 8.68 -25.67
C GLN A 120 26.34 10.01 -25.04
N ILE A 121 26.79 10.29 -23.81
CA ILE A 121 26.60 11.60 -23.15
C ILE A 121 27.23 12.71 -23.99
N CYS A 122 28.51 12.56 -24.38
CA CYS A 122 29.22 13.58 -25.15
C CYS A 122 28.68 13.72 -26.59
N ALA A 123 28.19 12.65 -27.21
CA ALA A 123 27.55 12.70 -28.52
C ALA A 123 26.24 13.51 -28.51
N ALA A 124 25.42 13.36 -27.45
CA ALA A 124 24.25 14.21 -27.25
C ALA A 124 24.64 15.69 -27.06
N ILE A 125 25.70 15.97 -26.30
CA ILE A 125 26.18 17.34 -26.04
C ILE A 125 26.75 17.99 -27.31
N ALA A 126 27.61 17.30 -28.07
CA ALA A 126 28.14 17.79 -29.34
C ALA A 126 27.02 18.11 -30.35
N HIS A 127 26.00 17.24 -30.44
CA HIS A 127 24.84 17.45 -31.30
C HIS A 127 24.04 18.72 -30.95
N LEU A 128 23.95 19.07 -29.66
CA LEU A 128 23.32 20.29 -29.16
C LEU A 128 24.20 21.53 -29.41
N HIS A 129 25.49 21.44 -29.11
CA HIS A 129 26.45 22.54 -29.29
C HIS A 129 26.59 22.93 -30.77
N ALA A 130 26.58 21.96 -31.68
CA ALA A 130 26.54 22.16 -33.13
C ALA A 130 25.26 22.87 -33.65
N ARG A 131 24.25 23.04 -32.80
CA ARG A 131 23.00 23.78 -33.08
C ARG A 131 22.89 25.11 -32.32
N GLY A 132 23.93 25.49 -31.56
CA GLY A 132 23.85 26.62 -30.65
C GLY A 132 22.82 26.39 -29.53
N ILE A 133 22.81 25.19 -28.94
CA ILE A 133 21.98 24.85 -27.80
C ILE A 133 22.90 24.49 -26.62
N CYS A 134 22.76 25.20 -25.51
CA CYS A 134 23.46 24.90 -24.26
C CYS A 134 22.46 24.30 -23.26
N HIS A 135 22.78 23.14 -22.67
CA HIS A 135 21.82 22.37 -21.87
C HIS A 135 21.75 22.81 -20.40
N ARG A 136 22.90 23.18 -19.82
CA ARG A 136 23.05 23.80 -18.48
C ARG A 136 22.67 22.91 -17.29
N ASP A 137 22.31 21.65 -17.52
CA ASP A 137 21.89 20.68 -16.49
C ASP A 137 22.17 19.23 -16.92
N ILE A 138 23.39 18.95 -17.37
CA ILE A 138 23.85 17.57 -17.65
C ILE A 138 24.09 16.84 -16.32
N LYS A 139 23.38 15.73 -16.09
CA LYS A 139 23.54 14.85 -14.91
C LYS A 139 22.95 13.47 -15.20
N PRO A 140 23.34 12.40 -14.47
CA PRO A 140 22.87 11.04 -14.76
C PRO A 140 21.34 10.90 -14.88
N GLY A 141 20.57 11.46 -13.95
CA GLY A 141 19.10 11.35 -13.94
C GLY A 141 18.36 12.05 -15.09
N ASN A 142 19.06 12.83 -15.94
CA ASN A 142 18.49 13.43 -17.16
C ASN A 142 18.72 12.56 -18.41
N PHE A 143 19.36 11.39 -18.27
CA PHE A 143 19.53 10.41 -19.35
C PHE A 143 18.74 9.13 -19.06
N MET A 144 17.93 8.68 -20.03
CA MET A 144 17.17 7.43 -19.97
C MET A 144 17.72 6.37 -20.94
N PHE A 145 17.51 5.09 -20.64
CA PHE A 145 17.82 3.98 -21.53
C PHE A 145 16.63 3.64 -22.45
N SER A 146 16.90 3.53 -23.75
CA SER A 146 15.93 3.08 -24.78
C SER A 146 16.63 2.07 -25.69
N SER A 147 16.13 0.84 -25.78
CA SER A 147 16.67 -0.20 -26.69
C SER A 147 18.19 -0.45 -26.57
N GLY A 148 18.78 -0.21 -25.39
CA GLY A 148 20.22 -0.34 -25.13
C GLY A 148 21.06 0.94 -25.33
N LEU A 149 20.49 1.97 -25.98
CA LEU A 149 21.11 3.30 -26.08
C LEU A 149 20.76 4.17 -24.86
N LEU A 150 21.64 5.14 -24.58
CA LEU A 150 21.47 6.18 -23.58
C LEU A 150 21.01 7.48 -24.26
N LYS A 151 19.93 8.10 -23.77
CA LYS A 151 19.26 9.26 -24.38
C LYS A 151 19.00 10.39 -23.39
N LEU A 152 19.44 11.59 -23.75
CA LEU A 152 19.16 12.83 -23.02
C LEU A 152 17.67 13.21 -23.17
N SER A 153 16.98 13.51 -22.07
CA SER A 153 15.51 13.50 -22.04
C SER A 153 14.80 14.66 -21.32
N ASP A 154 15.44 15.39 -20.40
CA ASP A 154 14.83 16.59 -19.77
C ASP A 154 15.56 17.87 -20.15
N PHE A 155 14.90 18.69 -20.98
CA PHE A 155 15.45 19.92 -21.54
C PHE A 155 15.01 21.18 -20.78
N GLY A 156 14.42 21.04 -19.58
CA GLY A 156 13.80 22.14 -18.82
C GLY A 156 14.72 23.31 -18.43
N PHE A 157 16.04 23.19 -18.57
CA PHE A 157 17.01 24.29 -18.41
C PHE A 157 17.78 24.63 -19.69
N ALA A 158 17.58 23.91 -20.80
CA ALA A 158 18.29 24.16 -22.04
C ALA A 158 17.87 25.50 -22.67
N THR A 159 18.76 26.13 -23.43
CA THR A 159 18.46 27.35 -24.18
C THR A 159 19.22 27.41 -25.49
N PHE A 160 18.69 28.16 -26.47
CA PHE A 160 19.49 28.59 -27.62
C PHE A 160 20.49 29.67 -27.17
N LEU A 161 21.75 29.45 -27.49
CA LEU A 161 22.89 30.31 -27.17
C LEU A 161 23.86 30.23 -28.35
N ARG A 162 24.20 31.34 -29.01
CA ARG A 162 25.22 31.28 -30.07
C ARG A 162 26.61 31.13 -29.47
N ALA A 163 27.58 30.71 -30.28
CA ALA A 163 28.96 30.49 -29.84
C ALA A 163 29.66 31.78 -29.33
N ASP A 164 29.19 32.95 -29.77
CA ASP A 164 29.62 34.28 -29.35
C ASP A 164 28.82 34.87 -28.17
N GLU A 165 27.73 34.21 -27.75
CA GLU A 165 26.83 34.69 -26.70
C GLU A 165 27.10 33.99 -25.35
N THR A 166 26.78 34.68 -24.25
CA THR A 166 26.93 34.14 -22.89
C THR A 166 25.65 34.28 -22.07
N SER A 167 25.27 33.20 -21.39
CA SER A 167 24.17 33.20 -20.44
C SER A 167 24.59 33.83 -19.11
N LYS A 168 23.65 34.52 -18.45
CA LYS A 168 23.80 35.05 -17.08
C LYS A 168 22.68 34.60 -16.15
N GLU A 169 21.90 33.60 -16.59
CA GLU A 169 20.85 32.96 -15.80
C GLU A 169 21.49 31.98 -14.82
N ASP A 170 21.15 32.09 -13.53
CA ASP A 170 21.61 31.19 -12.47
C ASP A 170 20.71 29.94 -12.45
N VAL A 171 21.07 28.95 -13.29
CA VAL A 171 20.31 27.72 -13.54
C VAL A 171 21.22 26.50 -13.67
N GLY A 172 20.67 25.33 -13.37
CA GLY A 172 21.35 24.03 -13.34
C GLY A 172 21.34 23.38 -11.95
N THR A 173 21.71 22.11 -11.86
CA THR A 173 21.83 21.39 -10.59
C THR A 173 23.14 21.75 -9.88
N PRO A 174 23.14 22.35 -8.67
CA PRO A 174 24.35 22.92 -8.05
C PRO A 174 25.54 21.97 -7.78
N ALA A 175 25.36 20.66 -7.87
CA ALA A 175 26.47 19.71 -7.81
C ALA A 175 27.29 19.66 -9.11
N TYR A 176 26.60 19.74 -10.26
CA TYR A 176 27.15 19.56 -11.60
C TYR A 176 27.53 20.88 -12.29
N MET A 177 27.11 22.03 -11.72
CA MET A 177 27.40 23.36 -12.24
C MET A 177 28.92 23.66 -12.26
N ALA A 178 29.34 24.38 -13.29
CA ALA A 178 30.73 24.77 -13.51
C ALA A 178 31.15 25.98 -12.64
N PRO A 179 32.47 26.20 -12.43
CA PRO A 179 33.00 27.36 -11.69
C PRO A 179 32.39 28.70 -12.11
N GLU A 180 32.26 28.93 -13.40
CA GLU A 180 31.74 30.16 -13.98
C GLU A 180 30.23 30.39 -13.74
N GLN A 181 29.45 29.32 -13.52
CA GLN A 181 28.04 29.44 -13.11
C GLN A 181 27.95 29.87 -11.63
N HIS A 182 28.73 29.25 -10.74
CA HIS A 182 28.79 29.66 -9.32
C HIS A 182 29.37 31.07 -9.09
N LEU A 183 30.04 31.65 -10.09
CA LEU A 183 30.63 33.00 -10.07
C LEU A 183 29.74 34.07 -10.72
N LEU A 184 28.46 33.79 -10.97
CA LEU A 184 27.46 34.75 -11.48
C LEU A 184 27.17 35.89 -10.48
N LYS A 185 28.04 36.90 -10.49
CA LYS A 185 27.88 38.17 -9.76
C LYS A 185 27.57 39.32 -10.71
N LYS A 186 27.05 40.42 -10.17
CA LYS A 186 26.78 41.67 -10.91
C LYS A 186 28.07 42.19 -11.55
N GLY A 187 28.20 42.04 -12.86
CA GLY A 187 29.42 42.34 -13.63
C GLY A 187 30.13 41.12 -14.26
N SER A 188 29.66 39.89 -14.01
CA SER A 188 30.20 38.69 -14.66
C SER A 188 30.07 38.74 -16.19
N LYS A 189 31.03 38.12 -16.90
CA LYS A 189 30.95 37.88 -18.35
C LYS A 189 29.82 36.92 -18.72
N GLY A 190 29.38 36.06 -17.81
CA GLY A 190 28.47 34.95 -18.09
C GLY A 190 29.22 33.66 -18.45
N TYR A 191 28.49 32.63 -18.86
CA TYR A 191 29.00 31.31 -19.25
C TYR A 191 28.42 30.86 -20.60
N GLY A 192 29.05 29.86 -21.23
CA GLY A 192 28.62 29.30 -22.52
C GLY A 192 28.64 27.77 -22.53
N HIS A 193 28.58 27.18 -23.73
CA HIS A 193 28.56 25.73 -23.97
C HIS A 193 29.51 24.85 -23.13
N PRO A 194 30.76 25.25 -22.79
CA PRO A 194 31.69 24.41 -22.02
C PRO A 194 31.21 23.98 -20.62
N VAL A 195 30.13 24.55 -20.08
CA VAL A 195 29.52 24.08 -18.82
C VAL A 195 28.96 22.65 -18.92
N ASP A 196 28.46 22.27 -20.10
CA ASP A 196 27.88 20.94 -20.32
C ASP A 196 28.97 19.85 -20.29
N VAL A 197 30.18 20.15 -20.78
CA VAL A 197 31.33 19.24 -20.76
C VAL A 197 31.92 19.11 -19.36
N TRP A 198 31.92 20.18 -18.56
CA TRP A 198 32.26 20.11 -17.14
C TRP A 198 31.33 19.15 -16.39
N ALA A 199 30.02 19.30 -16.58
CA ALA A 199 29.00 18.47 -15.95
C ALA A 199 29.04 17.00 -16.42
N ALA A 200 29.36 16.76 -17.70
CA ALA A 200 29.69 15.42 -18.22
C ALA A 200 30.98 14.85 -17.58
N GLY A 201 31.97 15.69 -17.29
CA GLY A 201 33.18 15.31 -16.57
C GLY A 201 32.92 14.92 -15.11
N CYS A 202 32.04 15.64 -14.41
CA CYS A 202 31.54 15.24 -13.09
C CYS A 202 30.85 13.88 -13.14
N THR A 203 30.07 13.62 -14.20
CA THR A 203 29.42 12.31 -14.44
C THR A 203 30.46 11.21 -14.68
N LEU A 204 31.44 11.42 -15.57
CA LEU A 204 32.53 10.46 -15.81
C LEU A 204 33.29 10.13 -14.51
N HIS A 205 33.60 11.12 -13.66
CA HIS A 205 34.24 10.88 -12.37
C HIS A 205 33.43 9.91 -11.50
N MET A 206 32.10 10.07 -11.45
CA MET A 206 31.22 9.19 -10.67
C MET A 206 31.18 7.77 -11.24
N LEU A 207 31.12 7.62 -12.56
CA LEU A 207 31.16 6.32 -13.25
C LEU A 207 32.45 5.54 -12.92
N VAL A 208 33.61 6.20 -12.90
CA VAL A 208 34.92 5.54 -12.67
C VAL A 208 35.40 5.54 -11.21
N SER A 209 34.68 6.21 -10.29
CA SER A 209 35.05 6.33 -8.86
C SER A 209 34.05 5.65 -7.91
N GLY A 210 33.07 4.92 -8.46
CA GLY A 210 32.01 4.22 -7.72
C GLY A 210 31.05 5.18 -7.01
N GLY A 211 30.42 6.08 -7.78
CA GLY A 211 29.38 7.01 -7.29
C GLY A 211 29.86 8.20 -6.49
N ARG A 212 31.16 8.32 -6.22
CA ARG A 212 31.73 9.50 -5.56
C ARG A 212 31.74 10.71 -6.50
N HIS A 213 30.83 11.65 -6.25
CA HIS A 213 30.81 12.95 -6.90
C HIS A 213 32.07 13.76 -6.56
N PRO A 214 32.81 14.32 -7.53
CA PRO A 214 34.16 14.86 -7.31
C PRO A 214 34.21 16.03 -6.31
N PHE A 215 33.16 16.85 -6.29
CA PHE A 215 33.12 18.09 -5.50
C PHE A 215 32.15 18.05 -4.31
N ILE A 216 31.65 16.88 -3.88
CA ILE A 216 30.80 16.78 -2.68
C ILE A 216 31.57 16.17 -1.51
N LYS A 217 31.51 16.81 -0.34
CA LYS A 217 32.04 16.28 0.93
C LYS A 217 30.98 16.17 2.01
N THR A 218 31.05 15.10 2.81
CA THR A 218 30.18 14.88 3.97
C THR A 218 30.73 15.63 5.19
N LYS A 219 29.88 16.40 5.88
CA LYS A 219 30.27 17.21 7.05
C LYS A 219 29.36 16.96 8.24
N GLY A 220 29.92 16.42 9.34
CA GLY A 220 29.19 16.17 10.57
C GLY A 220 28.08 15.12 10.41
N ASN A 221 26.86 15.45 10.85
CA ASN A 221 25.67 14.58 10.85
C ASN A 221 25.14 14.32 9.42
N SER A 222 25.88 13.56 8.61
CA SER A 222 25.54 13.12 7.24
C SER A 222 25.21 14.22 6.22
N LYS A 223 25.41 15.51 6.53
CA LYS A 223 25.10 16.59 5.59
C LYS A 223 26.16 16.67 4.50
N GLN A 224 25.75 16.41 3.26
CA GLN A 224 26.56 16.66 2.06
C GLN A 224 26.65 18.17 1.79
N VAL A 225 27.84 18.65 1.40
CA VAL A 225 28.12 20.05 1.08
C VAL A 225 29.09 20.11 -0.11
N LEU A 226 28.88 21.08 -1.00
CA LEU A 226 29.75 21.33 -2.15
C LEU A 226 31.12 21.88 -1.69
N ASP A 227 32.20 21.34 -2.25
CA ASP A 227 33.57 21.71 -1.94
C ASP A 227 34.08 22.77 -2.90
N MET A 228 33.69 24.03 -2.66
CA MET A 228 34.01 25.17 -3.52
C MET A 228 35.51 25.32 -3.80
N GLU A 229 36.38 24.92 -2.87
CA GLU A 229 37.84 24.98 -3.04
C GLU A 229 38.33 23.98 -4.10
N LYS A 230 37.93 22.71 -3.98
CA LYS A 230 38.20 21.69 -5.02
C LYS A 230 37.54 22.03 -6.35
N LEU A 231 36.31 22.59 -6.32
CA LEU A 231 35.55 22.97 -7.51
C LEU A 231 36.24 24.09 -8.28
N TYR A 232 36.65 25.18 -7.62
CA TYR A 232 37.38 26.27 -8.29
C TYR A 232 38.79 25.87 -8.73
N ALA A 233 39.43 24.90 -8.06
CA ALA A 233 40.70 24.33 -8.48
C ALA A 233 40.58 23.24 -9.56
N GLY A 234 39.38 22.69 -9.80
CA GLY A 234 39.15 21.56 -10.70
C GLY A 234 39.75 20.23 -10.23
N THR A 235 40.17 20.13 -8.96
CA THR A 235 41.00 19.02 -8.46
C THR A 235 40.17 17.77 -8.18
N LEU A 236 40.42 16.70 -8.94
CA LEU A 236 39.74 15.40 -8.82
C LEU A 236 40.38 14.48 -7.76
N ASP A 237 39.60 13.51 -7.26
CA ASP A 237 40.04 12.58 -6.20
C ASP A 237 39.49 11.15 -6.42
N PHE A 238 40.21 10.42 -7.25
CA PHE A 238 39.91 9.02 -7.58
C PHE A 238 40.18 8.04 -6.43
N GLY A 239 40.79 8.46 -5.31
CA GLY A 239 41.12 7.60 -4.17
C GLY A 239 42.34 6.69 -4.38
N ALA A 240 42.91 6.19 -3.28
CA ALA A 240 44.13 5.38 -3.27
C ALA A 240 43.84 3.88 -2.99
N SER A 241 44.26 3.00 -3.90
CA SER A 241 44.13 1.54 -3.75
C SER A 241 45.28 0.95 -2.91
N MET A 242 45.12 0.89 -1.59
CA MET A 242 46.13 0.25 -0.71
C MET A 242 45.55 -0.63 0.44
N LEU A 243 44.24 -0.84 0.52
CA LEU A 243 43.64 -1.68 1.58
C LEU A 243 42.47 -2.60 1.17
N GLY A 244 42.13 -2.69 -0.13
CA GLY A 244 41.05 -3.54 -0.63
C GLY A 244 41.36 -5.05 -0.72
N GLY A 245 42.57 -5.49 -0.38
CA GLY A 245 43.05 -6.86 -0.63
C GLY A 245 42.62 -7.94 0.38
N LEU A 246 41.96 -7.59 1.48
CA LEU A 246 41.65 -8.50 2.60
C LEU A 246 40.16 -8.64 2.94
N MET A 247 39.28 -7.92 2.23
CA MET A 247 37.84 -8.11 2.24
C MET A 247 37.37 -8.05 0.78
N GLY A 248 36.63 -9.06 0.32
CA GLY A 248 36.37 -9.31 -1.10
C GLY A 248 35.45 -8.29 -1.78
N GLY A 249 35.98 -7.11 -2.11
CA GLY A 249 35.28 -6.04 -2.83
C GLY A 249 36.27 -5.15 -3.58
N ALA A 250 36.66 -5.58 -4.80
CA ALA A 250 37.69 -4.91 -5.58
C ALA A 250 37.15 -3.65 -6.29
N PHE A 251 37.32 -2.48 -5.64
CA PHE A 251 37.37 -1.22 -6.38
C PHE A 251 38.61 -1.23 -7.29
N GLN A 252 38.44 -1.55 -8.57
CA GLN A 252 39.47 -1.26 -9.57
C GLN A 252 39.67 0.26 -9.64
N ALA A 253 40.89 0.73 -9.41
CA ALA A 253 41.20 2.14 -9.50
C ALA A 253 41.25 2.55 -10.98
N ALA A 254 40.44 3.54 -11.38
CA ALA A 254 40.28 4.01 -12.75
C ALA A 254 41.60 4.11 -13.55
N ALA A 255 41.59 3.74 -14.83
CA ALA A 255 42.79 3.83 -15.68
C ALA A 255 43.38 5.26 -15.73
N PRO A 256 44.72 5.42 -15.82
CA PRO A 256 45.36 6.74 -15.90
C PRO A 256 44.81 7.65 -16.99
N GLU A 257 44.44 7.08 -18.14
CA GLU A 257 43.88 7.76 -19.29
C GLU A 257 42.45 8.24 -19.03
N ALA A 258 41.63 7.42 -18.36
CA ALA A 258 40.28 7.81 -17.90
C ALA A 258 40.35 9.01 -16.94
N ARG A 259 41.31 9.01 -16.01
CA ARG A 259 41.57 10.14 -15.10
C ARG A 259 42.02 11.38 -15.87
N SER A 260 42.91 11.22 -16.85
CA SER A 260 43.42 12.29 -17.70
C SER A 260 42.33 12.94 -18.56
N LEU A 261 41.42 12.15 -19.15
CA LEU A 261 40.25 12.67 -19.86
C LEU A 261 39.33 13.43 -18.91
N CYS A 262 38.95 12.81 -17.79
CA CYS A 262 38.08 13.42 -16.80
C CYS A 262 38.64 14.75 -16.26
N GLN A 263 39.95 14.82 -15.99
CA GLN A 263 40.62 16.01 -15.49
C GLN A 263 40.68 17.16 -16.51
N ARG A 264 40.67 16.86 -17.82
CA ARG A 264 40.55 17.85 -18.90
C ARG A 264 39.09 18.30 -19.14
N MET A 265 38.11 17.44 -18.89
CA MET A 265 36.69 17.78 -18.96
C MET A 265 36.27 18.76 -17.85
N VAL A 266 36.76 18.57 -16.62
CA VAL A 266 36.59 19.54 -15.51
C VAL A 266 37.76 20.52 -15.38
N CYS A 267 38.25 21.07 -16.49
CA CYS A 267 39.23 22.16 -16.43
C CYS A 267 38.54 23.48 -16.02
N PRO A 268 38.96 24.18 -14.95
CA PRO A 268 38.34 25.47 -14.58
C PRO A 268 38.63 26.58 -15.59
N ASP A 269 39.74 26.47 -16.30
CA ASP A 269 40.12 27.37 -17.39
C ASP A 269 39.33 27.01 -18.65
N ILE A 270 38.34 27.84 -18.98
CA ILE A 270 37.37 27.61 -20.07
C ILE A 270 38.09 27.45 -21.42
N GLU A 271 39.15 28.22 -21.67
CA GLU A 271 39.94 28.19 -22.92
C GLU A 271 40.80 26.91 -23.04
N LYS A 272 40.92 26.12 -21.96
CA LYS A 272 41.63 24.82 -21.92
C LYS A 272 40.70 23.63 -21.67
N ARG A 273 39.41 23.88 -21.44
CA ARG A 273 38.40 22.82 -21.26
C ARG A 273 38.09 22.22 -22.63
N LEU A 274 38.04 20.90 -22.71
CA LEU A 274 37.69 20.20 -23.95
C LEU A 274 36.28 20.59 -24.42
N SER A 275 36.09 20.67 -25.74
CA SER A 275 34.74 20.59 -26.32
C SER A 275 34.22 19.14 -26.25
N ALA A 276 32.92 18.96 -26.50
CA ALA A 276 32.36 17.61 -26.59
C ALA A 276 32.98 16.81 -27.75
N ASP A 277 33.31 17.47 -28.87
CA ASP A 277 33.97 16.85 -30.03
C ASP A 277 35.42 16.44 -29.75
N ASP A 278 36.18 17.20 -28.95
CA ASP A 278 37.52 16.80 -28.50
C ASP A 278 37.46 15.55 -27.60
N VAL A 279 36.43 15.47 -26.74
CA VAL A 279 36.17 14.28 -25.90
C VAL A 279 35.81 13.07 -26.75
N LEU A 280 35.00 13.25 -27.80
CA LEU A 280 34.61 12.18 -28.73
C LEU A 280 35.78 11.66 -29.59
N GLN A 281 36.84 12.45 -29.74
CA GLN A 281 38.09 12.08 -30.42
C GLN A 281 39.13 11.46 -29.47
N ASP A 282 38.90 11.42 -28.16
CA ASP A 282 39.88 10.92 -27.20
C ASP A 282 40.18 9.43 -27.41
N SER A 283 41.46 9.06 -27.31
CA SER A 283 41.93 7.69 -27.59
C SER A 283 41.44 6.66 -26.56
N TRP A 284 41.26 7.03 -25.29
CA TRP A 284 40.71 6.14 -24.27
C TRP A 284 39.21 5.92 -24.49
N LEU A 285 38.48 7.00 -24.80
CA LEU A 285 37.04 6.92 -25.07
C LEU A 285 36.75 6.14 -26.36
N SER A 286 37.58 6.31 -27.38
CA SER A 286 37.51 5.57 -28.63
C SER A 286 37.86 4.09 -28.43
N ARG A 287 38.94 3.77 -27.69
CA ARG A 287 39.32 2.39 -27.34
C ARG A 287 38.21 1.68 -26.58
N THR A 288 37.74 2.26 -25.47
CA THR A 288 36.69 1.65 -24.63
C THR A 288 35.37 1.48 -25.37
N SER A 289 35.01 2.40 -26.28
CA SER A 289 33.82 2.26 -27.12
C SER A 289 33.97 1.16 -28.17
N GLN A 290 35.14 1.03 -28.81
CA GLN A 290 35.41 -0.08 -29.73
C GLN A 290 35.44 -1.43 -29.00
N GLU A 291 36.03 -1.48 -27.81
CA GLU A 291 35.97 -2.64 -26.91
C GLU A 291 34.53 -2.95 -26.48
N ALA A 292 33.67 -1.94 -26.25
CA ALA A 292 32.27 -2.16 -25.92
C ALA A 292 31.48 -2.74 -27.12
N ILE A 293 31.78 -2.32 -28.35
CA ILE A 293 31.18 -2.87 -29.57
C ILE A 293 31.65 -4.31 -29.83
N LEU A 294 32.93 -4.62 -29.52
CA LEU A 294 33.50 -5.96 -29.69
C LEU A 294 33.11 -6.94 -28.57
N ASN A 295 32.90 -6.46 -27.34
CA ASN A 295 32.46 -7.26 -26.19
C ASN A 295 30.93 -7.25 -25.99
N ALA A 296 30.19 -6.43 -26.74
CA ALA A 296 28.75 -6.61 -26.87
C ALA A 296 28.50 -8.03 -27.43
N PRO A 297 27.58 -8.81 -26.84
CA PRO A 297 27.28 -10.14 -27.35
C PRO A 297 26.80 -10.00 -28.79
N SER A 298 27.63 -10.49 -29.73
CA SER A 298 27.52 -10.11 -31.14
C SER A 298 26.11 -10.39 -31.65
N LEU A 299 25.47 -9.41 -32.31
CA LEU A 299 24.22 -9.58 -33.05
C LEU A 299 24.46 -10.34 -34.38
N THR A 300 25.30 -11.38 -34.32
CA THR A 300 25.48 -12.36 -35.39
C THR A 300 24.21 -13.20 -35.54
N GLU A 301 24.17 -13.94 -36.65
CA GLU A 301 23.01 -14.73 -37.07
C GLU A 301 22.51 -15.74 -36.03
N GLN A 302 23.26 -16.08 -34.98
CA GLN A 302 22.73 -16.92 -33.90
C GLN A 302 21.57 -16.24 -33.18
N GLY A 303 21.67 -14.96 -32.81
CA GLY A 303 20.57 -14.24 -32.15
C GLY A 303 19.35 -14.10 -33.07
N TYR A 304 19.55 -13.48 -34.24
CA TYR A 304 18.46 -13.24 -35.19
C TYR A 304 17.90 -14.52 -35.79
N ALA A 305 18.71 -15.50 -36.19
CA ALA A 305 18.20 -16.76 -36.73
C ALA A 305 17.73 -17.73 -35.64
N GLN A 306 18.08 -17.59 -34.36
CA GLN A 306 17.37 -18.30 -33.29
C GLN A 306 15.97 -17.71 -33.12
N HIS A 307 15.82 -16.38 -33.04
CA HIS A 307 14.51 -15.74 -32.95
C HIS A 307 13.67 -15.98 -34.22
N PHE A 308 14.28 -15.95 -35.41
CA PHE A 308 13.62 -16.21 -36.70
C PHE A 308 13.31 -17.70 -36.89
N ARG A 309 14.15 -18.64 -36.44
CA ARG A 309 13.78 -20.08 -36.41
C ARG A 309 12.68 -20.35 -35.39
N GLN A 310 12.64 -19.62 -34.28
CA GLN A 310 11.58 -19.72 -33.27
C GLN A 310 10.25 -19.15 -33.80
N LEU A 311 10.28 -18.04 -34.54
CA LEU A 311 9.14 -17.49 -35.29
C LEU A 311 8.70 -18.39 -36.44
N GLN A 312 9.63 -18.96 -37.22
CA GLN A 312 9.34 -19.95 -38.27
C GLN A 312 8.75 -21.24 -37.71
N GLN A 313 9.24 -21.71 -36.55
CA GLN A 313 8.62 -22.85 -35.84
C GLN A 313 7.24 -22.48 -35.30
N GLN A 314 7.02 -21.27 -34.77
CA GLN A 314 5.69 -20.83 -34.33
C GLN A 314 4.72 -20.65 -35.50
N LEU A 315 5.16 -20.14 -36.66
CA LEU A 315 4.37 -20.14 -37.89
C LEU A 315 4.06 -21.55 -38.35
N ALA A 316 5.05 -22.44 -38.49
CA ALA A 316 4.82 -23.82 -38.93
C ALA A 316 3.94 -24.62 -37.96
N ILE A 317 3.99 -24.33 -36.66
CA ILE A 317 3.06 -24.88 -35.65
C ILE A 317 1.66 -24.28 -35.83
N ALA A 318 1.53 -22.98 -36.06
CA ALA A 318 0.24 -22.32 -36.28
C ALA A 318 -0.43 -22.77 -37.61
N GLU A 319 0.32 -22.85 -38.71
CA GLU A 319 -0.13 -23.38 -40.00
C GLU A 319 -0.54 -24.85 -39.90
N ARG A 320 0.22 -25.65 -39.14
CA ARG A 320 -0.14 -27.05 -38.86
C ARG A 320 -1.39 -27.15 -37.99
N GLN A 321 -1.52 -26.32 -36.95
CA GLN A 321 -2.74 -26.28 -36.12
C GLN A 321 -3.96 -25.79 -36.91
N LEU A 322 -3.77 -24.87 -37.87
CA LEU A 322 -4.80 -24.42 -38.79
C LEU A 322 -5.24 -25.56 -39.71
N LYS A 323 -4.31 -26.27 -40.35
CA LYS A 323 -4.62 -27.47 -41.15
C LYS A 323 -5.29 -28.57 -40.33
N GLU A 324 -4.79 -28.87 -39.14
CA GLU A 324 -5.40 -29.86 -38.25
C GLU A 324 -6.79 -29.41 -37.75
N ALA A 325 -7.11 -28.10 -37.75
CA ALA A 325 -8.45 -27.59 -37.50
C ALA A 325 -9.35 -27.71 -38.74
N GLU A 326 -8.87 -27.34 -39.92
CA GLU A 326 -9.57 -27.48 -41.21
C GLU A 326 -9.92 -28.94 -41.52
N GLU A 327 -8.98 -29.88 -41.32
CA GLU A 327 -9.22 -31.32 -41.48
C GLU A 327 -10.24 -31.85 -40.46
N ARG A 328 -10.22 -31.35 -39.21
CA ARG A 328 -11.23 -31.69 -38.20
C ARG A 328 -12.60 -31.13 -38.54
N GLU A 329 -12.68 -29.92 -39.10
CA GLU A 329 -13.94 -29.32 -39.57
C GLU A 329 -14.51 -30.09 -40.77
N LEU A 330 -13.66 -30.49 -41.73
CA LEU A 330 -14.04 -31.34 -42.86
C LEU A 330 -14.52 -32.73 -42.41
N THR A 331 -13.86 -33.29 -41.39
CA THR A 331 -14.25 -34.56 -40.74
C THR A 331 -15.56 -34.43 -39.95
N LEU A 332 -15.85 -33.27 -39.35
CA LEU A 332 -17.15 -32.99 -38.73
C LEU A 332 -18.26 -32.87 -39.78
N LYS A 333 -18.01 -32.10 -40.85
CA LYS A 333 -18.96 -31.88 -41.96
C LYS A 333 -19.34 -33.18 -42.66
N SER A 334 -18.39 -34.07 -42.94
CA SER A 334 -18.66 -35.38 -43.53
C SER A 334 -19.46 -36.31 -42.59
N ARG A 335 -19.18 -36.30 -41.28
CA ARG A 335 -19.97 -37.07 -40.28
C ARG A 335 -21.39 -36.55 -40.11
N LEU A 336 -21.60 -35.25 -40.27
CA LEU A 336 -22.92 -34.61 -40.24
C LEU A 336 -23.75 -34.85 -41.53
N GLN A 337 -23.12 -35.33 -42.61
CA GLN A 337 -23.79 -35.72 -43.86
C GLN A 337 -24.13 -37.22 -43.92
N SER A 338 -23.88 -37.99 -42.85
CA SER A 338 -24.05 -39.45 -42.81
C SER A 338 -24.96 -39.94 -41.67
N GLN A 339 -25.88 -39.12 -41.18
CA GLN A 339 -26.91 -39.51 -40.21
C GLN A 339 -28.25 -38.85 -40.57
N ASP A 340 -29.23 -39.66 -40.95
CA ASP A 340 -30.60 -39.21 -41.23
C ASP A 340 -31.40 -38.94 -39.93
N ASP A 341 -32.33 -37.99 -40.03
CA ASP A 341 -33.53 -37.77 -39.24
C ASP A 341 -33.58 -38.26 -37.79
N SER A 342 -33.30 -37.32 -36.85
CA SER A 342 -34.42 -36.70 -36.11
C SER A 342 -34.00 -35.51 -35.23
N ALA A 343 -34.65 -34.37 -35.46
CA ALA A 343 -34.94 -33.30 -34.50
C ALA A 343 -33.86 -32.89 -33.46
N VAL A 344 -32.67 -32.48 -33.93
CA VAL A 344 -31.79 -31.58 -33.15
C VAL A 344 -31.79 -30.20 -33.81
N MET A 345 -32.28 -29.18 -33.09
CA MET A 345 -32.23 -27.79 -33.56
C MET A 345 -30.81 -27.23 -33.44
N VAL A 346 -29.93 -27.63 -34.35
CA VAL A 346 -28.57 -27.08 -34.45
C VAL A 346 -28.66 -25.62 -34.89
N VAL A 347 -28.30 -24.70 -34.00
CA VAL A 347 -27.99 -23.32 -34.37
C VAL A 347 -26.72 -23.36 -35.22
N SER A 348 -26.92 -23.43 -36.53
CA SER A 348 -25.86 -23.43 -37.53
C SER A 348 -25.24 -22.05 -37.61
N ILE A 349 -24.24 -21.79 -36.76
CA ILE A 349 -23.30 -20.69 -36.97
C ILE A 349 -22.47 -21.06 -38.21
N PRO A 350 -22.59 -20.35 -39.34
CA PRO A 350 -21.78 -20.66 -40.50
C PRO A 350 -20.34 -20.24 -40.23
N LEU A 351 -19.40 -21.19 -40.20
CA LEU A 351 -17.96 -20.91 -40.38
C LEU A 351 -17.66 -20.60 -41.85
N THR A 352 -18.31 -19.54 -42.33
CA THR A 352 -17.92 -18.75 -43.50
C THR A 352 -17.62 -17.36 -42.96
N LEU A 353 -16.44 -16.81 -43.22
CA LEU A 353 -16.16 -15.40 -42.89
C LEU A 353 -17.27 -14.53 -43.52
N PRO A 354 -18.03 -13.75 -42.73
CA PRO A 354 -18.96 -12.80 -43.32
C PRO A 354 -18.17 -11.79 -44.16
N GLU A 355 -18.62 -11.52 -45.38
CA GLU A 355 -17.92 -10.64 -46.33
C GLU A 355 -17.94 -9.15 -45.94
N CYS A 356 -18.37 -8.82 -44.72
CA CYS A 356 -18.23 -7.49 -44.13
C CYS A 356 -16.76 -7.03 -44.09
N MET A 357 -15.81 -7.92 -43.80
CA MET A 357 -14.37 -7.56 -43.81
C MET A 357 -13.74 -7.46 -45.21
N LYS A 358 -14.47 -7.82 -46.29
CA LYS A 358 -14.04 -7.56 -47.68
C LYS A 358 -14.78 -6.41 -48.37
N ARG A 359 -15.80 -5.80 -47.74
CA ARG A 359 -16.56 -4.65 -48.28
C ARG A 359 -16.31 -3.30 -47.61
N CYS A 360 -15.52 -3.23 -46.54
CA CYS A 360 -15.16 -1.96 -45.88
C CYS A 360 -13.87 -1.27 -46.41
N TYR A 361 -13.34 -1.70 -47.57
CA TYR A 361 -12.11 -1.13 -48.16
C TYR A 361 -12.22 -0.88 -49.69
N SER A 362 -13.43 -0.61 -50.20
CA SER A 362 -13.65 -0.42 -51.64
C SER A 362 -14.92 0.39 -51.98
N CYS A 363 -15.04 1.59 -51.41
CA CYS A 363 -15.94 2.66 -51.90
C CYS A 363 -15.45 4.04 -51.43
N ASP A 364 -14.45 4.57 -52.13
CA ASP A 364 -14.30 6.01 -52.29
C ASP A 364 -14.92 6.41 -53.65
N ILE A 365 -15.37 7.67 -53.76
CA ILE A 365 -16.00 8.27 -54.95
C ILE A 365 -17.37 7.69 -55.36
N ILE A 366 -18.48 8.42 -55.09
CA ILE A 366 -19.30 9.10 -56.12
C ILE A 366 -20.40 10.01 -55.49
N ASP A 367 -20.36 11.28 -55.94
CA ASP A 367 -21.33 12.40 -55.94
C ASP A 367 -22.16 12.82 -54.69
N LEU A 368 -22.31 14.14 -54.60
CA LEU A 368 -23.22 14.90 -53.74
C LEU A 368 -24.56 15.13 -54.45
N LYS A 369 -25.65 14.44 -54.08
CA LYS A 369 -27.05 14.98 -54.05
C LYS A 369 -28.04 13.99 -53.40
N SER A 370 -28.64 14.37 -52.28
CA SER A 370 -30.10 14.61 -52.17
C SER A 370 -30.53 14.77 -50.71
N ARG A 371 -31.66 15.45 -50.47
CA ARG A 371 -32.27 15.62 -49.15
C ARG A 371 -33.42 14.63 -48.99
N ARG A 372 -33.58 14.00 -47.82
CA ARG A 372 -34.82 14.05 -47.01
C ARG A 372 -34.68 13.36 -45.63
N VAL A 373 -35.71 13.55 -44.81
CA VAL A 373 -35.78 13.27 -43.37
C VAL A 373 -36.79 12.15 -43.11
N ALA A 374 -36.54 11.23 -42.16
CA ALA A 374 -37.51 10.80 -41.12
C ALA A 374 -37.06 9.60 -40.25
N GLY A 375 -36.94 9.81 -38.93
CA GLY A 375 -37.75 9.14 -37.91
C GLY A 375 -37.52 7.67 -37.47
N LYS A 376 -37.38 7.49 -36.15
CA LYS A 376 -37.43 6.23 -35.35
C LYS A 376 -36.19 5.32 -35.50
N GLY A 377 -35.74 4.57 -34.48
CA GLY A 377 -36.20 4.40 -33.09
C GLY A 377 -35.08 3.93 -32.14
N ARG A 378 -35.36 3.80 -30.83
CA ARG A 378 -34.35 3.50 -29.78
C ARG A 378 -34.09 1.99 -29.58
N ARG A 379 -32.95 1.69 -28.93
CA ARG A 379 -32.48 0.39 -28.39
C ARG A 379 -31.91 -0.61 -29.42
N HIS A 380 -30.58 -0.65 -29.53
CA HIS A 380 -29.72 -1.86 -29.40
C HIS A 380 -28.26 -1.37 -29.37
N GLY A 381 -27.48 -1.69 -28.33
CA GLY A 381 -26.12 -1.12 -28.20
C GLY A 381 -25.42 -1.27 -26.85
N ARG A 382 -25.45 -2.46 -26.22
CA ARG A 382 -24.62 -2.75 -25.02
C ARG A 382 -23.94 -4.13 -24.97
N HIS A 383 -24.28 -5.09 -25.84
CA HIS A 383 -23.73 -6.46 -25.74
C HIS A 383 -22.51 -6.79 -26.64
N CYS A 384 -22.15 -5.94 -27.61
CA CYS A 384 -21.00 -6.24 -28.49
C CYS A 384 -19.63 -5.84 -27.91
N LEU A 385 -19.57 -4.99 -26.86
CA LEU A 385 -18.30 -4.50 -26.32
C LEU A 385 -17.60 -5.49 -25.37
N GLN A 386 -18.37 -6.42 -24.78
CA GLN A 386 -17.89 -7.26 -23.67
C GLN A 386 -17.09 -8.50 -24.14
N PHE A 387 -17.24 -8.93 -25.40
CA PHE A 387 -16.51 -10.06 -25.96
C PHE A 387 -15.11 -9.71 -26.51
N TYR A 388 -14.84 -8.43 -26.79
CA TYR A 388 -13.60 -7.99 -27.44
C TYR A 388 -12.38 -7.90 -26.48
N ILE A 389 -12.61 -8.03 -25.17
CA ILE A 389 -11.59 -7.83 -24.12
C ILE A 389 -10.87 -9.14 -23.74
N ALA A 390 -11.45 -10.31 -24.06
CA ALA A 390 -10.98 -11.61 -23.56
C ALA A 390 -9.75 -12.20 -24.27
N CYS A 391 -9.29 -11.64 -25.41
CA CYS A 391 -8.39 -12.33 -26.34
C CYS A 391 -6.99 -11.70 -26.51
N ARG A 392 -6.43 -11.00 -25.51
CA ARG A 392 -5.03 -10.50 -25.56
C ARG A 392 -4.26 -10.67 -24.24
N SER A 393 -3.60 -11.82 -24.08
CA SER A 393 -2.37 -11.96 -23.27
C SER A 393 -1.52 -13.13 -23.77
N PRO A 394 -0.43 -12.89 -24.54
CA PRO A 394 0.33 -13.94 -25.20
C PRO A 394 1.51 -14.46 -24.35
N PHE A 395 1.27 -14.91 -23.12
CA PHE A 395 2.37 -15.33 -22.22
C PHE A 395 2.15 -16.58 -21.33
N LEU A 396 1.16 -17.42 -21.65
CA LEU A 396 1.08 -18.79 -21.11
C LEU A 396 0.90 -19.81 -22.23
N TRP A 397 2.01 -20.35 -22.79
CA TRP A 397 2.04 -21.69 -23.41
C TRP A 397 3.47 -22.22 -23.67
N SER A 398 4.37 -22.19 -22.67
CA SER A 398 5.73 -22.74 -22.83
C SER A 398 6.35 -23.31 -21.54
N LYS A 399 5.89 -24.49 -21.08
CA LYS A 399 6.66 -25.50 -20.30
C LYS A 399 5.75 -26.65 -19.80
N THR A 400 5.36 -27.59 -20.68
CA THR A 400 4.81 -28.92 -20.27
C THR A 400 4.86 -29.93 -21.42
N SER A 401 6.03 -30.11 -22.05
CA SER A 401 6.21 -31.08 -23.14
C SER A 401 7.55 -31.81 -23.06
N PHE A 402 7.64 -32.76 -22.13
CA PHE A 402 8.54 -33.92 -22.23
C PHE A 402 8.17 -34.98 -21.17
N LEU A 403 7.34 -35.95 -21.54
CA LEU A 403 7.34 -37.33 -21.03
C LEU A 403 6.29 -38.18 -21.76
N VAL A 404 6.58 -39.47 -21.91
CA VAL A 404 5.73 -40.53 -22.51
C VAL A 404 5.32 -40.32 -23.97
N SER A 405 6.19 -40.79 -24.88
CA SER A 405 5.77 -41.38 -26.15
C SER A 405 6.20 -42.85 -26.16
N ALA A 406 5.27 -43.77 -25.88
CA ALA A 406 5.52 -45.22 -25.97
C ALA A 406 4.23 -46.05 -26.08
N CYS A 407 4.27 -47.09 -26.92
CA CYS A 407 3.46 -48.31 -26.90
C CYS A 407 1.92 -48.21 -26.88
N VAL A 408 1.32 -48.20 -28.08
CA VAL A 408 0.03 -48.89 -28.32
C VAL A 408 0.34 -50.32 -28.80
N SER A 409 -0.04 -51.36 -28.03
CA SER A 409 -0.56 -52.67 -28.53
C SER A 409 -0.53 -53.82 -27.50
N VAL A 410 -1.57 -53.99 -26.68
CA VAL A 410 -1.93 -55.29 -26.05
C VAL A 410 -3.46 -55.45 -26.07
N ARG A 411 -3.96 -56.68 -26.15
CA ARG A 411 -5.40 -57.01 -26.28
C ARG A 411 -6.12 -57.13 -24.92
N ARG A 412 -7.45 -57.23 -24.97
CA ARG A 412 -8.37 -57.34 -23.81
C ARG A 412 -8.06 -58.55 -22.89
N THR A 413 -7.65 -58.27 -21.64
CA THR A 413 -8.15 -58.87 -20.38
C THR A 413 -7.76 -57.97 -19.18
N ASP A 414 -8.33 -58.22 -18.00
CA ASP A 414 -7.94 -57.65 -16.69
C ASP A 414 -8.01 -56.13 -16.46
N ALA A 415 -9.18 -55.55 -16.76
CA ALA A 415 -9.54 -54.16 -16.44
C ALA A 415 -9.77 -53.85 -14.93
N ARG A 416 -9.06 -54.52 -14.00
CA ARG A 416 -9.12 -54.23 -12.55
C ARG A 416 -7.78 -53.85 -11.89
N ALA A 417 -6.63 -54.09 -12.52
CA ALA A 417 -5.33 -53.77 -11.92
C ALA A 417 -4.84 -52.33 -12.19
N MET A 418 -5.21 -51.70 -13.32
CA MET A 418 -4.68 -50.38 -13.70
C MET A 418 -5.39 -49.17 -13.05
N MET A 419 -6.57 -49.34 -12.45
CA MET A 419 -7.43 -48.21 -12.06
C MET A 419 -7.07 -47.52 -10.72
N GLN A 420 -5.88 -47.77 -10.16
CA GLN A 420 -5.39 -47.12 -8.94
C GLN A 420 -4.22 -46.13 -9.15
N VAL A 421 -3.59 -46.07 -10.32
CA VAL A 421 -2.37 -45.24 -10.54
C VAL A 421 -2.62 -43.94 -11.31
N PHE A 422 -3.63 -43.89 -12.19
CA PHE A 422 -3.89 -42.75 -13.09
C PHE A 422 -5.01 -41.79 -12.63
N ARG A 423 -5.03 -41.41 -11.34
CA ARG A 423 -6.06 -40.51 -10.78
C ARG A 423 -5.55 -39.17 -10.23
N SER A 424 -4.31 -38.78 -10.55
CA SER A 424 -3.76 -37.46 -10.20
C SER A 424 -3.07 -36.76 -11.39
N ARG A 425 -2.98 -35.42 -11.28
CA ARG A 425 -2.28 -34.44 -12.17
C ARG A 425 -2.96 -33.94 -13.45
N SER A 426 -3.81 -34.69 -14.15
CA SER A 426 -4.33 -34.25 -15.48
C SER A 426 -5.57 -33.34 -15.47
N VAL A 427 -6.19 -33.08 -14.32
CA VAL A 427 -7.48 -32.32 -14.22
C VAL A 427 -7.29 -30.82 -13.98
N ASN A 428 -6.12 -30.39 -13.48
CA ASN A 428 -5.96 -29.06 -12.89
C ASN A 428 -5.80 -27.91 -13.90
N LEU A 429 -5.23 -28.15 -15.09
CA LEU A 429 -4.97 -27.06 -16.06
C LEU A 429 -6.25 -26.42 -16.62
N CYS A 430 -7.34 -27.19 -16.76
CA CYS A 430 -8.55 -26.69 -17.41
C CYS A 430 -9.46 -25.85 -16.48
N ARG A 431 -9.28 -25.92 -15.15
CA ARG A 431 -10.04 -25.10 -14.18
C ARG A 431 -9.45 -23.69 -13.99
N LEU A 432 -8.12 -23.56 -14.03
CA LEU A 432 -7.41 -22.30 -13.75
C LEU A 432 -7.75 -21.15 -14.72
N ALA A 433 -8.19 -21.46 -15.95
CA ALA A 433 -8.60 -20.46 -16.93
C ALA A 433 -10.00 -19.88 -16.67
N THR A 434 -10.91 -20.65 -16.04
CA THR A 434 -12.30 -20.22 -15.79
C THR A 434 -12.53 -19.60 -14.42
N SER A 435 -11.72 -19.95 -13.41
CA SER A 435 -11.90 -19.45 -12.03
C SER A 435 -11.68 -17.93 -11.85
N ARG A 436 -11.13 -17.21 -12.84
CA ARG A 436 -10.86 -15.76 -12.73
C ARG A 436 -12.05 -14.84 -13.06
N CYS A 437 -13.24 -15.38 -13.36
CA CYS A 437 -14.44 -14.58 -13.68
C CYS A 437 -15.53 -14.59 -12.59
N PHE A 438 -15.32 -15.25 -11.45
CA PHE A 438 -16.29 -15.29 -10.35
C PHE A 438 -16.17 -14.05 -9.45
N SER A 439 -16.84 -12.98 -9.89
CA SER A 439 -17.19 -11.85 -9.03
C SER A 439 -18.43 -12.22 -8.22
N LEU A 440 -18.36 -12.03 -6.90
CA LEU A 440 -19.55 -11.92 -6.04
C LEU A 440 -20.51 -10.87 -6.64
N SER A 441 -21.81 -11.08 -6.45
CA SER A 441 -22.90 -10.35 -7.14
C SER A 441 -23.11 -8.90 -6.66
N THR A 442 -22.27 -8.41 -5.77
CA THR A 442 -22.22 -7.01 -5.31
C THR A 442 -21.50 -6.12 -6.35
N GLY A 443 -21.63 -4.79 -6.23
CA GLY A 443 -21.01 -3.86 -7.18
C GLY A 443 -19.49 -4.03 -7.28
N PRO A 444 -18.89 -3.82 -8.48
CA PRO A 444 -17.46 -4.08 -8.70
C PRO A 444 -16.61 -3.23 -7.76
N ALA A 445 -15.81 -3.88 -6.91
CA ALA A 445 -15.04 -3.22 -5.86
C ALA A 445 -14.14 -2.11 -6.41
N THR A 446 -14.27 -0.90 -5.87
CA THR A 446 -13.51 0.27 -6.31
C THR A 446 -12.38 0.60 -5.35
N GLY A 447 -11.27 1.15 -5.88
CA GLY A 447 -10.09 1.53 -5.09
C GLY A 447 -8.77 1.06 -5.71
N PRO A 448 -7.62 1.44 -5.12
CA PRO A 448 -6.29 1.10 -5.65
C PRO A 448 -5.91 -0.40 -5.55
N LEU A 449 -6.63 -1.19 -4.76
CA LEU A 449 -6.44 -2.65 -4.61
C LEU A 449 -7.59 -3.49 -5.22
N SER A 450 -8.40 -2.89 -6.09
CA SER A 450 -9.42 -3.59 -6.86
C SER A 450 -8.81 -4.79 -7.61
N GLY A 451 -9.38 -5.98 -7.41
CA GLY A 451 -8.91 -7.23 -8.01
C GLY A 451 -7.87 -8.01 -7.20
N ILE A 452 -7.47 -7.54 -6.01
CA ILE A 452 -6.64 -8.29 -5.05
C ILE A 452 -7.56 -9.05 -4.08
N ARG A 453 -7.39 -10.38 -3.95
CA ARG A 453 -8.17 -11.21 -3.00
C ARG A 453 -7.33 -11.58 -1.76
N ILE A 454 -7.90 -11.36 -0.57
CA ILE A 454 -7.25 -11.57 0.73
C ILE A 454 -8.05 -12.57 1.56
N LEU A 455 -7.39 -13.59 2.09
CA LEU A 455 -7.94 -14.50 3.09
C LEU A 455 -7.53 -14.04 4.49
N ASP A 456 -8.49 -13.50 5.25
CA ASP A 456 -8.31 -12.97 6.60
C ASP A 456 -8.59 -14.08 7.63
N LEU A 457 -7.53 -14.74 8.11
CA LEU A 457 -7.60 -15.74 9.19
C LEU A 457 -7.46 -15.09 10.58
N SER A 458 -7.41 -13.76 10.65
CA SER A 458 -6.97 -13.02 11.83
C SER A 458 -8.13 -12.65 12.77
N ARG A 459 -7.80 -12.41 14.05
CA ARG A 459 -8.73 -12.15 15.15
C ARG A 459 -8.39 -10.85 15.88
N ILE A 460 -9.33 -10.34 16.68
CA ILE A 460 -9.14 -9.19 17.57
C ILE A 460 -8.93 -7.88 16.80
N LEU A 461 -7.70 -7.35 16.70
CA LEU A 461 -7.48 -5.97 16.20
C LEU A 461 -6.33 -5.81 15.20
N ALA A 462 -5.13 -6.34 15.49
CA ALA A 462 -3.95 -6.08 14.65
C ALA A 462 -4.11 -6.53 13.19
N GLY A 463 -4.48 -7.81 12.97
CA GLY A 463 -4.81 -8.32 11.64
C GLY A 463 -6.12 -7.77 11.08
N PRO A 464 -7.23 -7.74 11.84
CA PRO A 464 -8.51 -7.24 11.31
C PRO A 464 -8.48 -5.78 10.84
N SER A 465 -7.74 -4.90 11.53
CA SER A 465 -7.55 -3.51 11.10
C SER A 465 -6.73 -3.40 9.81
N ALA A 466 -5.66 -4.20 9.66
CA ALA A 466 -4.88 -4.27 8.42
C ALA A 466 -5.75 -4.68 7.22
N THR A 467 -6.54 -5.74 7.37
CA THR A 467 -7.41 -6.23 6.29
C THR A 467 -8.57 -5.27 6.01
N MET A 468 -9.13 -4.58 7.01
CA MET A 468 -10.13 -3.54 6.79
C MET A 468 -9.57 -2.35 6.00
N LEU A 469 -8.35 -1.89 6.30
CA LEU A 469 -7.70 -0.81 5.53
C LEU A 469 -7.49 -1.21 4.07
N MET A 470 -7.15 -2.48 3.80
CA MET A 470 -7.05 -2.99 2.43
C MET A 470 -8.43 -3.16 1.76
N ALA A 471 -9.47 -3.52 2.52
CA ALA A 471 -10.84 -3.64 2.04
C ALA A 471 -11.45 -2.28 1.65
N ASP A 472 -11.21 -1.24 2.45
CA ASP A 472 -11.51 0.17 2.14
C ASP A 472 -10.79 0.64 0.87
N MET A 473 -9.59 0.11 0.61
CA MET A 473 -8.82 0.33 -0.63
C MET A 473 -9.29 -0.53 -1.83
N GLY A 474 -10.39 -1.27 -1.71
CA GLY A 474 -10.98 -2.04 -2.80
C GLY A 474 -10.56 -3.51 -2.89
N ALA A 475 -9.74 -4.00 -1.95
CA ALA A 475 -9.41 -5.43 -1.91
C ALA A 475 -10.63 -6.27 -1.49
N GLU A 476 -10.72 -7.48 -2.03
CA GLU A 476 -11.75 -8.45 -1.69
C GLU A 476 -11.30 -9.26 -0.47
N VAL A 477 -11.91 -9.03 0.70
CA VAL A 477 -11.49 -9.66 1.96
C VAL A 477 -12.50 -10.72 2.40
N ILE A 478 -12.04 -11.96 2.48
CA ILE A 478 -12.79 -13.11 2.99
C ILE A 478 -12.29 -13.42 4.40
N LYS A 479 -13.04 -13.04 5.43
CA LYS A 479 -12.73 -13.35 6.83
C LYS A 479 -13.19 -14.76 7.16
N VAL A 480 -12.24 -15.62 7.55
CA VAL A 480 -12.51 -16.97 8.04
C VAL A 480 -12.72 -16.91 9.55
N GLU A 481 -13.91 -17.32 9.98
CA GLU A 481 -14.35 -17.22 11.36
C GLU A 481 -14.68 -18.60 11.95
N ALA A 482 -14.64 -18.74 13.28
CA ALA A 482 -15.02 -19.98 13.93
C ALA A 482 -16.57 -20.15 13.88
N PRO A 483 -17.10 -21.33 13.50
CA PRO A 483 -18.53 -21.65 13.57
C PRO A 483 -19.18 -21.20 14.88
N LYS A 484 -20.40 -20.63 14.77
CA LYS A 484 -21.25 -20.04 15.83
C LYS A 484 -20.65 -18.89 16.66
N SER A 485 -19.33 -18.85 16.81
CA SER A 485 -18.63 -18.03 17.82
C SER A 485 -17.84 -16.86 17.22
N GLY A 486 -17.45 -16.92 15.95
CA GLY A 486 -16.81 -15.78 15.27
C GLY A 486 -15.45 -15.35 15.83
N ASP A 487 -15.11 -14.09 15.52
CA ASP A 487 -14.10 -13.29 16.22
C ASP A 487 -14.47 -13.06 17.71
N ASP A 488 -13.48 -12.91 18.58
CA ASP A 488 -13.72 -12.61 20.01
C ASP A 488 -14.29 -11.21 20.22
N THR A 489 -13.98 -10.27 19.32
CA THR A 489 -14.44 -8.89 19.39
C THR A 489 -15.94 -8.73 19.22
N ARG A 490 -16.64 -9.74 18.68
CA ARG A 490 -18.11 -9.81 18.68
C ARG A 490 -18.71 -9.92 20.09
N ARG A 491 -17.92 -10.33 21.08
CA ARG A 491 -18.27 -10.37 22.52
C ARG A 491 -17.62 -9.25 23.34
N TYR A 492 -16.84 -8.36 22.73
CA TYR A 492 -16.18 -7.24 23.44
C TYR A 492 -17.13 -6.05 23.49
N ALA A 493 -18.17 -6.21 24.31
CA ALA A 493 -19.28 -5.28 24.54
C ALA A 493 -19.70 -5.35 26.03
N PRO A 494 -20.40 -4.34 26.60
CA PRO A 494 -20.86 -3.10 25.95
C PRO A 494 -19.70 -2.17 25.52
N PRO A 495 -19.94 -1.21 24.61
CA PRO A 495 -21.22 -0.95 23.94
C PRO A 495 -21.48 -1.84 22.72
N PHE A 496 -22.75 -2.17 22.51
CA PHE A 496 -23.26 -2.60 21.21
C PHE A 496 -23.63 -1.38 20.36
N LEU A 497 -23.76 -1.56 19.05
CA LEU A 497 -24.35 -0.55 18.18
C LEU A 497 -25.86 -0.44 18.48
N GLN A 498 -26.43 0.77 18.40
CA GLN A 498 -27.88 0.97 18.49
C GLN A 498 -28.56 0.53 17.19
N LYS A 499 -29.62 -0.29 17.26
CA LYS A 499 -30.48 -0.64 16.10
C LYS A 499 -31.72 0.25 15.95
N GLY A 500 -32.02 1.04 16.97
CA GLY A 500 -32.95 2.15 16.98
C GLY A 500 -32.72 3.03 18.21
N PRO A 501 -33.46 4.14 18.38
CA PRO A 501 -33.28 5.05 19.51
C PRO A 501 -33.44 4.37 20.88
N GLY A 502 -32.33 4.17 21.58
CA GLY A 502 -32.29 3.52 22.90
C GLY A 502 -32.39 1.99 22.87
N GLU A 503 -32.17 1.35 21.72
CA GLU A 503 -32.24 -0.11 21.58
C GLU A 503 -30.90 -0.70 21.08
N ASP A 504 -30.22 -1.46 21.95
CA ASP A 504 -28.99 -2.19 21.62
C ASP A 504 -29.23 -3.30 20.58
N SER A 505 -28.23 -3.51 19.72
CA SER A 505 -28.12 -4.66 18.81
C SER A 505 -27.27 -5.79 19.39
N ASP A 506 -27.11 -6.89 18.66
CA ASP A 506 -26.11 -7.94 18.93
C ASP A 506 -24.72 -7.60 18.37
N VAL A 507 -24.56 -6.46 17.69
CA VAL A 507 -23.32 -6.09 16.99
C VAL A 507 -22.44 -5.23 17.88
N ALA A 508 -21.38 -5.81 18.43
CA ALA A 508 -20.40 -5.08 19.25
C ALA A 508 -19.73 -3.93 18.47
N ALA A 509 -19.61 -2.76 19.09
CA ALA A 509 -18.92 -1.61 18.49
C ALA A 509 -17.44 -1.92 18.19
N TYR A 510 -16.78 -2.71 19.05
CA TYR A 510 -15.40 -3.14 18.86
C TYR A 510 -15.22 -3.94 17.54
N PHE A 511 -16.05 -4.96 17.31
CA PHE A 511 -16.00 -5.74 16.06
C PHE A 511 -16.19 -4.84 14.82
N SER A 512 -17.12 -3.89 14.92
CA SER A 512 -17.47 -2.97 13.84
C SER A 512 -16.34 -2.02 13.46
N SER A 513 -15.49 -1.65 14.42
CA SER A 513 -14.32 -0.77 14.21
C SER A 513 -13.24 -1.34 13.26
N CYS A 514 -13.26 -2.65 12.99
CA CYS A 514 -12.20 -3.33 12.23
C CYS A 514 -12.68 -4.41 11.23
N ASN A 515 -13.97 -4.45 10.88
CA ASN A 515 -14.51 -5.53 10.00
C ASN A 515 -15.52 -5.12 8.91
N ARG A 516 -15.76 -3.83 8.64
CA ARG A 516 -16.50 -3.41 7.42
C ARG A 516 -15.76 -3.82 6.14
N ASN A 517 -16.46 -3.81 5.00
CA ASN A 517 -15.95 -4.19 3.67
C ASN A 517 -15.45 -5.64 3.53
N LYS A 518 -15.76 -6.53 4.49
CA LYS A 518 -15.38 -7.95 4.48
C LYS A 518 -16.57 -8.87 4.27
N TYR A 519 -16.32 -10.00 3.62
CA TYR A 519 -17.18 -11.18 3.65
C TYR A 519 -16.83 -12.04 4.88
N SER A 520 -17.79 -12.78 5.43
CA SER A 520 -17.58 -13.70 6.56
C SER A 520 -17.97 -15.13 6.17
N VAL A 521 -17.03 -16.05 6.32
CA VAL A 521 -17.17 -17.49 6.04
C VAL A 521 -16.81 -18.23 7.32
N ALA A 522 -17.75 -18.98 7.90
CA ALA A 522 -17.51 -19.71 9.14
C ALA A 522 -17.02 -21.13 8.87
N VAL A 523 -15.79 -21.45 9.29
CA VAL A 523 -15.09 -22.72 9.00
C VAL A 523 -14.27 -23.16 10.21
N ASP A 524 -14.46 -24.38 10.72
CA ASP A 524 -13.57 -24.92 11.75
C ASP A 524 -12.35 -25.62 11.14
N PHE A 525 -11.30 -24.85 10.85
CA PHE A 525 -10.00 -25.35 10.37
C PHE A 525 -9.23 -26.24 11.38
N LYS A 526 -9.81 -26.56 12.55
CA LYS A 526 -9.34 -27.69 13.38
C LYS A 526 -9.69 -29.04 12.77
N THR A 527 -10.80 -29.12 12.04
CA THR A 527 -11.21 -30.31 11.25
C THR A 527 -10.34 -30.46 10.00
N LYS A 528 -10.23 -31.67 9.45
CA LYS A 528 -9.45 -31.92 8.23
C LYS A 528 -10.14 -31.28 7.02
N GLU A 529 -11.46 -31.30 7.03
CA GLU A 529 -12.36 -30.81 6.00
C GLU A 529 -12.39 -29.28 5.99
N GLY A 530 -12.38 -28.63 7.15
CA GLY A 530 -12.21 -27.18 7.28
C GLY A 530 -10.83 -26.70 6.81
N GLN A 531 -9.76 -27.50 7.00
CA GLN A 531 -8.45 -27.19 6.39
C GLN A 531 -8.51 -27.27 4.87
N ASP A 532 -9.23 -28.25 4.30
CA ASP A 532 -9.40 -28.37 2.85
C ASP A 532 -10.29 -27.25 2.27
N VAL A 533 -11.27 -26.75 3.03
CA VAL A 533 -12.02 -25.53 2.69
C VAL A 533 -11.09 -24.31 2.63
N VAL A 534 -10.25 -24.09 3.66
CA VAL A 534 -9.28 -22.98 3.66
C VAL A 534 -8.28 -23.12 2.51
N LYS A 535 -7.76 -24.33 2.23
CA LYS A 535 -6.86 -24.60 1.11
C LYS A 535 -7.54 -24.48 -0.26
N HIS A 536 -8.85 -24.68 -0.36
CA HIS A 536 -9.62 -24.39 -1.57
C HIS A 536 -9.74 -22.89 -1.83
N LEU A 537 -10.08 -22.09 -0.81
CA LEU A 537 -10.16 -20.63 -0.93
C LEU A 537 -8.80 -20.01 -1.32
N LEU A 538 -7.70 -20.53 -0.75
CA LEU A 538 -6.32 -20.12 -1.09
C LEU A 538 -5.97 -20.28 -2.59
N GLN A 539 -6.67 -21.12 -3.36
CA GLN A 539 -6.46 -21.26 -4.82
C GLN A 539 -6.80 -19.99 -5.59
N SER A 540 -7.53 -19.05 -4.97
CA SER A 540 -7.92 -17.77 -5.56
C SER A 540 -7.33 -16.55 -4.83
N ALA A 541 -6.63 -16.73 -3.70
CA ALA A 541 -6.13 -15.63 -2.87
C ALA A 541 -4.74 -15.17 -3.31
N ASP A 542 -4.53 -13.85 -3.34
CA ASP A 542 -3.21 -13.24 -3.49
C ASP A 542 -2.45 -13.20 -2.16
N ILE A 543 -3.19 -12.99 -1.07
CA ILE A 543 -2.68 -12.73 0.28
C ILE A 543 -3.43 -13.60 1.29
N VAL A 544 -2.71 -14.09 2.30
CA VAL A 544 -3.31 -14.57 3.56
C VAL A 544 -2.74 -13.76 4.72
N ILE A 545 -3.60 -13.33 5.65
CA ILE A 545 -3.19 -12.63 6.89
C ILE A 545 -3.63 -13.43 8.10
N GLU A 546 -2.73 -13.61 9.06
CA GLU A 546 -3.00 -14.27 10.34
C GLU A 546 -2.25 -13.60 11.50
N ASN A 547 -2.78 -13.76 12.72
CA ASN A 547 -2.17 -13.24 13.95
C ASN A 547 -2.26 -14.23 15.12
N PHE A 548 -2.04 -15.51 14.83
CA PHE A 548 -1.85 -16.51 15.88
C PHE A 548 -0.45 -16.39 16.50
N LYS A 549 -0.17 -17.18 17.54
CA LYS A 549 1.22 -17.34 18.03
C LYS A 549 2.08 -17.94 16.91
N ALA A 550 3.37 -17.60 16.87
CA ALA A 550 4.30 -18.11 15.86
C ALA A 550 4.22 -19.65 15.71
N GLY A 551 4.16 -20.12 14.47
CA GLY A 551 3.93 -21.53 14.11
C GLY A 551 2.53 -22.09 14.46
N GLY A 552 1.60 -21.28 14.97
CA GLY A 552 0.30 -21.72 15.49
C GLY A 552 -0.63 -22.40 14.48
N LEU A 553 -0.49 -22.07 13.19
CA LEU A 553 -1.21 -22.70 12.07
C LEU A 553 -0.47 -23.88 11.43
N ALA A 554 0.81 -24.10 11.74
CA ALA A 554 1.60 -25.18 11.14
C ALA A 554 1.02 -26.58 11.47
N LYS A 555 0.50 -26.76 12.69
CA LYS A 555 -0.21 -27.97 13.13
C LYS A 555 -1.53 -28.26 12.39
N TYR A 556 -2.03 -27.32 11.60
CA TYR A 556 -3.20 -27.50 10.72
C TYR A 556 -2.80 -27.57 9.23
N GLY A 557 -1.49 -27.61 8.93
CA GLY A 557 -0.99 -27.58 7.55
C GLY A 557 -1.23 -26.24 6.83
N LEU A 558 -1.40 -25.16 7.59
CA LEU A 558 -1.75 -23.81 7.12
C LEU A 558 -0.69 -22.74 7.43
N GLY A 559 0.51 -23.13 7.86
CA GLY A 559 1.64 -22.20 8.00
C GLY A 559 2.38 -21.98 6.68
N TYR A 560 3.15 -20.90 6.58
CA TYR A 560 3.85 -20.50 5.34
C TYR A 560 4.69 -21.63 4.72
N ASP A 561 5.52 -22.32 5.51
CA ASP A 561 6.34 -23.44 5.03
C ASP A 561 5.54 -24.64 4.51
N GLN A 562 4.26 -24.77 4.88
CA GLN A 562 3.35 -25.82 4.38
C GLN A 562 2.48 -25.35 3.21
N LEU A 563 2.62 -24.10 2.75
CA LEU A 563 1.81 -23.48 1.70
C LEU A 563 2.63 -22.92 0.54
N LYS A 564 3.86 -22.44 0.77
CA LYS A 564 4.70 -21.76 -0.22
C LYS A 564 4.96 -22.56 -1.50
N ASP A 565 5.05 -23.89 -1.42
CA ASP A 565 5.35 -24.76 -2.57
C ASP A 565 4.09 -25.09 -3.39
N ASP A 566 2.92 -25.20 -2.73
CA ASP A 566 1.61 -25.35 -3.38
C ASP A 566 1.11 -24.01 -3.97
N PHE A 567 1.46 -22.90 -3.33
CA PHE A 567 0.99 -21.55 -3.64
C PHE A 567 2.18 -20.54 -3.76
N PRO A 568 3.10 -20.70 -4.74
CA PRO A 568 4.32 -19.89 -4.85
C PRO A 568 4.10 -18.40 -5.17
N GLN A 569 2.85 -17.98 -5.42
CA GLN A 569 2.43 -16.59 -5.59
C GLN A 569 1.73 -15.99 -4.36
N LEU A 570 1.58 -16.75 -3.27
CA LEU A 570 0.89 -16.31 -2.05
C LEU A 570 1.78 -15.40 -1.22
N ILE A 571 1.28 -14.20 -0.91
CA ILE A 571 1.86 -13.33 0.10
C ILE A 571 1.28 -13.73 1.45
N TYR A 572 2.11 -14.26 2.33
CA TYR A 572 1.68 -14.67 3.67
C TYR A 572 2.11 -13.59 4.65
N CYS A 573 1.18 -13.02 5.42
CA CYS A 573 1.50 -12.05 6.47
C CYS A 573 1.15 -12.61 7.86
N SER A 574 2.17 -12.67 8.72
CA SER A 574 2.00 -12.95 10.16
C SER A 574 2.14 -11.67 10.95
N ILE A 575 1.17 -11.36 11.80
CA ILE A 575 1.31 -10.29 12.81
C ILE A 575 1.33 -10.95 14.19
N THR A 576 2.52 -11.07 14.79
CA THR A 576 2.74 -11.81 16.03
C THR A 576 3.33 -10.92 17.12
N GLY A 577 3.24 -11.34 18.38
CA GLY A 577 3.76 -10.54 19.50
C GLY A 577 5.28 -10.30 19.48
N PHE A 578 6.04 -11.26 18.96
CA PHE A 578 7.50 -11.36 19.14
C PHE A 578 8.25 -11.88 17.90
N GLY A 579 7.59 -11.94 16.74
CA GLY A 579 8.11 -12.57 15.52
C GLY A 579 8.05 -14.10 15.55
N HIS A 580 8.35 -14.74 14.41
CA HIS A 580 8.58 -16.19 14.33
C HIS A 580 9.98 -16.61 14.81
N SER A 581 10.88 -15.65 15.02
CA SER A 581 12.25 -15.89 15.50
C SER A 581 12.47 -15.43 16.96
N GLY A 582 13.67 -15.66 17.49
CA GLY A 582 14.04 -15.21 18.84
C GLY A 582 13.38 -15.99 20.00
N PRO A 583 13.79 -15.69 21.25
CA PRO A 583 13.47 -16.50 22.42
C PRO A 583 12.01 -16.37 22.89
N TYR A 584 11.28 -15.36 22.43
CA TYR A 584 9.91 -15.05 22.88
C TYR A 584 8.82 -15.37 21.85
N SER A 585 9.17 -15.73 20.61
CA SER A 585 8.26 -16.16 19.53
C SER A 585 7.03 -16.99 19.95
N LYS A 586 7.22 -17.97 20.84
CA LYS A 586 6.15 -18.89 21.30
C LYS A 586 5.26 -18.33 22.42
N ARG A 587 5.54 -17.13 22.96
CA ARG A 587 4.77 -16.52 24.06
C ARG A 587 3.43 -15.95 23.56
N PRO A 588 2.37 -15.91 24.40
CA PRO A 588 1.23 -15.05 24.15
C PRO A 588 1.64 -13.57 24.23
N ALA A 589 0.97 -12.72 23.46
CA ALA A 589 1.07 -11.28 23.55
C ALA A 589 -0.32 -10.65 23.42
N TYR A 590 -0.43 -9.45 23.96
CA TYR A 590 -1.53 -8.50 23.80
C TYR A 590 -0.90 -7.10 23.86
N ASP A 591 -1.55 -6.10 23.27
CA ASP A 591 -1.02 -4.72 23.19
C ASP A 591 -0.40 -4.22 24.51
N MET A 592 -1.10 -4.34 25.65
CA MET A 592 -0.59 -3.86 26.95
C MET A 592 0.71 -4.56 27.40
N LEU A 593 0.91 -5.84 27.05
CA LEU A 593 2.18 -6.55 27.33
C LEU A 593 3.31 -5.99 26.44
N ILE A 594 2.99 -5.63 25.20
CA ILE A 594 3.93 -5.00 24.27
C ILE A 594 4.22 -3.54 24.68
N GLN A 595 3.24 -2.78 25.20
CA GLN A 595 3.50 -1.44 25.77
C GLN A 595 4.43 -1.50 26.99
N ALA A 596 4.33 -2.54 27.83
CA ALA A 596 5.24 -2.77 28.94
C ALA A 596 6.65 -3.16 28.47
N MET A 597 6.76 -4.09 27.51
CA MET A 597 8.05 -4.65 27.06
C MET A 597 8.80 -3.78 26.05
N GLY A 598 8.08 -3.11 25.14
CA GLY A 598 8.63 -2.17 24.15
C GLY A 598 9.03 -0.81 24.74
N GLY A 599 8.79 -0.59 26.04
CA GLY A 599 9.31 0.56 26.78
C GLY A 599 8.44 1.83 26.76
N SER A 600 7.34 1.89 26.00
CA SER A 600 6.48 3.08 25.94
C SER A 600 5.89 3.42 27.32
N MET A 601 5.48 2.42 28.12
CA MET A 601 5.02 2.64 29.49
C MET A 601 6.09 3.24 30.42
N SER A 602 7.38 3.02 30.14
CA SER A 602 8.46 3.61 30.93
C SER A 602 8.61 5.13 30.71
N LEU A 603 8.11 5.62 29.57
CA LEU A 603 8.15 7.02 29.13
C LEU A 603 6.82 7.77 29.37
N THR A 604 5.71 7.03 29.51
CA THR A 604 4.33 7.57 29.54
C THR A 604 3.78 7.67 30.96
N GLY A 605 3.15 8.81 31.27
CA GLY A 605 2.59 9.15 32.58
C GLY A 605 3.42 10.17 33.36
N GLU A 606 2.99 10.48 34.58
CA GLU A 606 3.64 11.49 35.43
C GLU A 606 5.07 11.09 35.88
N PRO A 607 5.99 12.05 36.07
CA PRO A 607 7.40 11.80 36.40
C PRO A 607 7.60 10.78 37.54
N ASP A 608 6.92 11.01 38.67
CA ASP A 608 6.97 10.19 39.88
C ASP A 608 5.75 9.28 40.04
N GLY A 609 4.82 9.29 39.07
CA GLY A 609 3.67 8.39 39.01
C GLY A 609 4.04 6.96 38.61
N ALA A 610 3.06 6.06 38.60
CA ALA A 610 3.25 4.71 38.05
C ALA A 610 3.43 4.74 36.51
N PRO A 611 4.11 3.74 35.91
CA PRO A 611 4.14 3.57 34.45
C PRO A 611 2.74 3.42 33.85
N MET A 612 2.38 4.24 32.86
CA MET A 612 1.04 4.25 32.25
C MET A 612 1.04 3.72 30.82
N LYS A 613 -0.01 3.00 30.41
CA LYS A 613 -0.24 2.68 28.99
C LYS A 613 -0.85 3.88 28.26
N THR A 614 -0.70 3.95 26.94
CA THR A 614 -1.52 4.84 26.11
C THR A 614 -2.99 4.40 26.12
N GLY A 615 -3.93 5.31 25.89
CA GLY A 615 -5.36 4.99 25.89
C GLY A 615 -5.74 3.90 24.88
N LEU A 616 -5.25 4.05 23.65
CA LEU A 616 -5.48 3.16 22.50
C LEU A 616 -4.62 1.89 22.57
N SER A 617 -5.01 0.87 21.79
CA SER A 617 -4.17 -0.30 21.47
C SER A 617 -3.13 0.06 20.40
N LEU A 618 -2.13 0.84 20.81
CA LEU A 618 -1.13 1.43 19.93
C LEU A 618 -0.42 0.41 19.03
N PHE A 619 0.04 -0.71 19.59
CA PHE A 619 0.86 -1.68 18.89
C PHE A 619 0.06 -2.79 18.20
N ASP A 620 -1.22 -3.00 18.53
CA ASP A 620 -2.13 -3.71 17.62
C ASP A 620 -2.27 -2.91 16.31
N LEU A 621 -2.67 -1.64 16.40
CA LEU A 621 -2.97 -0.79 15.24
C LEU A 621 -1.72 -0.50 14.40
N THR A 622 -0.59 -0.17 15.02
CA THR A 622 0.64 0.10 14.25
C THR A 622 1.28 -1.17 13.69
N ALA A 623 1.14 -2.35 14.32
CA ALA A 623 1.57 -3.60 13.69
C ALA A 623 0.67 -3.94 12.50
N GLY A 624 -0.64 -3.68 12.58
CA GLY A 624 -1.55 -3.74 11.43
C GLY A 624 -1.09 -2.87 10.26
N LEU A 625 -0.74 -1.60 10.52
CA LEU A 625 -0.19 -0.67 9.52
C LEU A 625 1.14 -1.17 8.91
N HIS A 626 2.07 -1.70 9.72
CA HIS A 626 3.32 -2.28 9.20
C HIS A 626 3.06 -3.54 8.36
N GLY A 627 2.05 -4.34 8.70
CA GLY A 627 1.57 -5.45 7.87
C GLY A 627 1.09 -4.98 6.50
N VAL A 628 0.24 -3.94 6.43
CA VAL A 628 -0.20 -3.36 5.15
C VAL A 628 1.00 -2.85 4.33
N ILE A 629 1.96 -2.14 4.95
CA ILE A 629 3.17 -1.66 4.26
C ILE A 629 4.00 -2.83 3.69
N GLY A 630 4.25 -3.87 4.50
CA GLY A 630 4.99 -5.06 4.07
C GLY A 630 4.28 -5.84 2.95
N ILE A 631 2.95 -5.92 3.00
CA ILE A 631 2.14 -6.56 1.95
C ILE A 631 2.13 -5.74 0.65
N LEU A 632 2.07 -4.41 0.72
CA LEU A 632 2.15 -3.56 -0.47
C LEU A 632 3.53 -3.67 -1.14
N ALA A 633 4.61 -3.76 -0.35
CA ALA A 633 5.95 -4.05 -0.86
C ALA A 633 6.06 -5.46 -1.48
N ALA A 634 5.48 -6.47 -0.82
CA ALA A 634 5.43 -7.85 -1.34
C ALA A 634 4.57 -7.96 -2.61
N LEU A 635 3.47 -7.20 -2.73
CA LEU A 635 2.65 -7.11 -3.94
C LEU A 635 3.44 -6.49 -5.09
N HIS A 636 4.23 -5.45 -4.83
CA HIS A 636 5.13 -4.87 -5.83
C HIS A 636 6.20 -5.89 -6.28
N ASN A 637 6.88 -6.56 -5.33
CA ASN A 637 7.82 -7.64 -5.63
C ASN A 637 7.17 -8.75 -6.48
N LYS A 638 5.98 -9.23 -6.10
CA LYS A 638 5.20 -10.24 -6.84
C LYS A 638 4.92 -9.85 -8.29
N HIS A 639 4.72 -8.57 -8.59
CA HIS A 639 4.55 -8.10 -9.97
C HIS A 639 5.86 -8.11 -10.79
N VAL A 640 7.02 -8.03 -10.15
CA VAL A 640 8.34 -8.07 -10.80
C VAL A 640 8.86 -9.51 -10.94
N THR A 641 8.75 -10.32 -9.89
CA THR A 641 9.34 -11.67 -9.82
C THR A 641 8.36 -12.80 -10.11
N GLY A 642 7.06 -12.55 -10.05
CA GLY A 642 6.03 -13.58 -10.13
C GLY A 642 5.93 -14.48 -8.88
N LEU A 643 6.57 -14.10 -7.77
CA LEU A 643 6.64 -14.89 -6.54
C LEU A 643 6.03 -14.15 -5.34
N GLY A 644 5.40 -14.92 -4.44
CA GLY A 644 4.99 -14.47 -3.12
C GLY A 644 6.13 -14.58 -2.09
N GLN A 645 5.88 -14.12 -0.87
CA GLN A 645 6.83 -14.20 0.24
C GLN A 645 6.11 -14.16 1.60
N HIS A 646 6.83 -14.54 2.66
CA HIS A 646 6.42 -14.29 4.04
C HIS A 646 6.75 -12.85 4.44
N VAL A 647 5.83 -12.23 5.17
CA VAL A 647 5.95 -10.93 5.84
C VAL A 647 5.71 -11.19 7.33
N ASP A 648 6.78 -11.30 8.12
CA ASP A 648 6.72 -11.45 9.58
C ASP A 648 6.77 -10.07 10.26
N ILE A 649 5.70 -9.71 10.96
CA ILE A 649 5.58 -8.48 11.75
C ILE A 649 5.55 -8.83 13.22
N SER A 650 6.58 -8.42 13.95
CA SER A 650 6.65 -8.49 15.41
C SER A 650 6.10 -7.19 16.03
N MET A 651 5.07 -7.30 16.88
CA MET A 651 4.53 -6.16 17.65
C MET A 651 5.61 -5.53 18.54
N LEU A 652 6.51 -6.33 19.13
CA LEU A 652 7.61 -5.83 19.94
C LEU A 652 8.62 -5.02 19.10
N ASP A 653 8.92 -5.47 17.88
CA ASP A 653 9.89 -4.81 17.00
C ASP A 653 9.32 -3.48 16.50
N VAL A 654 8.03 -3.45 16.16
CA VAL A 654 7.27 -2.23 15.87
C VAL A 654 7.29 -1.28 17.08
N ALA A 655 7.11 -1.79 18.30
CA ALA A 655 7.17 -0.97 19.51
C ALA A 655 8.57 -0.37 19.77
N VAL A 656 9.63 -1.14 19.54
CA VAL A 656 11.02 -0.67 19.66
C VAL A 656 11.36 0.36 18.57
N ALA A 657 10.91 0.15 17.33
CA ALA A 657 11.08 1.12 16.24
C ALA A 657 10.37 2.45 16.54
N LEU A 658 9.15 2.40 17.07
CA LEU A 658 8.36 3.58 17.43
C LEU A 658 8.87 4.33 18.67
N LEU A 659 9.90 3.84 19.38
CA LEU A 659 10.63 4.66 20.35
C LEU A 659 11.36 5.85 19.70
N ALA A 660 11.67 5.77 18.39
CA ALA A 660 12.16 6.87 17.56
C ALA A 660 13.20 7.79 18.26
N ASN A 661 12.86 9.06 18.48
CA ASN A 661 13.74 10.04 19.12
C ASN A 661 14.08 9.71 20.59
N GLN A 662 13.16 9.10 21.35
CA GLN A 662 13.42 8.66 22.72
C GLN A 662 14.33 7.41 22.77
N GLY A 663 14.14 6.49 21.82
CA GLY A 663 15.04 5.37 21.60
C GLY A 663 16.46 5.86 21.29
N MET A 664 16.59 6.84 20.39
CA MET A 664 17.87 7.45 20.05
C MET A 664 18.47 8.29 21.20
N ASN A 665 17.66 9.01 21.99
CA ASN A 665 18.12 9.70 23.22
C ASN A 665 18.81 8.70 24.18
N TYR A 666 18.20 7.53 24.40
CA TYR A 666 18.81 6.45 25.17
C TYR A 666 20.04 5.85 24.47
N LEU A 667 19.96 5.53 23.18
CA LEU A 667 21.07 4.88 22.47
C LEU A 667 22.33 5.75 22.40
N ALA A 668 22.17 7.08 22.29
CA ALA A 668 23.28 8.04 22.22
C ALA A 668 23.97 8.31 23.57
N LYS A 669 23.24 8.28 24.69
CA LYS A 669 23.80 8.59 26.04
C LYS A 669 23.92 7.38 26.98
N LYS A 670 23.27 6.26 26.66
CA LYS A 670 23.01 5.09 27.53
C LYS A 670 22.35 5.42 28.88
N GLN A 671 21.80 6.63 29.02
CA GLN A 671 21.13 7.11 30.24
C GLN A 671 19.62 6.83 30.17
N ARG A 672 19.07 6.23 31.22
CA ARG A 672 17.63 5.98 31.36
C ARG A 672 16.88 7.31 31.34
N GLN A 673 15.95 7.47 30.41
CA GLN A 673 15.05 8.63 30.37
C GLN A 673 14.05 8.56 31.55
N LYS A 674 13.65 9.72 32.07
CA LYS A 674 12.55 9.83 33.04
C LYS A 674 11.22 10.00 32.30
N ARG A 675 10.11 9.67 32.97
CA ARG A 675 8.78 10.22 32.61
C ARG A 675 8.79 11.73 32.77
N VAL A 676 8.01 12.41 31.95
CA VAL A 676 7.96 13.88 31.86
C VAL A 676 6.53 14.42 31.81
N GLY A 677 5.53 13.59 32.10
CA GLY A 677 4.11 13.94 31.89
C GLY A 677 3.88 14.32 30.43
N ASN A 678 3.10 15.38 30.20
CA ASN A 678 2.80 15.90 28.87
C ASN A 678 3.87 16.85 28.27
N ASN A 679 5.10 16.89 28.81
CA ASN A 679 6.18 17.75 28.28
C ASN A 679 7.04 17.02 27.24
N HIS A 680 7.43 17.68 26.15
CA HIS A 680 8.44 17.11 25.24
C HIS A 680 9.83 17.11 25.89
N PRO A 681 10.64 16.02 25.79
CA PRO A 681 11.94 15.93 26.44
C PRO A 681 12.92 17.02 25.98
N ASN A 682 12.93 17.32 24.67
CA ASN A 682 14.00 18.07 23.99
C ASN A 682 13.59 19.48 23.52
N VAL A 683 12.36 19.95 23.80
CA VAL A 683 11.82 21.24 23.33
C VAL A 683 10.98 21.88 24.45
N VAL A 684 11.02 23.21 24.59
CA VAL A 684 10.19 23.99 25.53
C VAL A 684 9.86 25.37 24.91
N PRO A 685 8.59 25.84 24.97
CA PRO A 685 7.40 25.09 25.36
C PRO A 685 6.94 24.13 24.25
N TYR A 686 6.65 22.89 24.64
CA TYR A 686 5.93 21.88 23.85
C TYR A 686 5.24 20.99 24.87
N GLN A 687 4.05 21.41 25.33
CA GLN A 687 3.40 20.87 26.53
C GLN A 687 1.93 21.30 26.66
N VAL A 688 1.20 20.63 27.56
CA VAL A 688 -0.08 21.12 28.10
C VAL A 688 0.18 22.36 28.97
N MET A 689 -0.63 23.40 28.77
CA MET A 689 -0.56 24.68 29.46
C MET A 689 -1.91 24.98 30.12
N PRO A 690 -1.93 25.49 31.37
CA PRO A 690 -3.15 25.92 32.02
C PRO A 690 -3.69 27.20 31.39
N ALA A 691 -5.00 27.32 31.36
CA ALA A 691 -5.75 28.54 31.08
C ALA A 691 -6.74 28.80 32.23
N LYS A 692 -7.32 30.00 32.28
CA LYS A 692 -8.28 30.41 33.32
C LYS A 692 -9.47 29.44 33.47
N ASP A 693 -9.84 28.74 32.40
CA ASP A 693 -11.02 27.86 32.28
C ASP A 693 -10.66 26.43 31.80
N GLY A 694 -9.42 25.97 32.07
CA GLY A 694 -8.99 24.60 31.77
C GLY A 694 -7.56 24.51 31.25
N TYR A 695 -7.38 23.80 30.13
CA TYR A 695 -6.07 23.50 29.56
C TYR A 695 -6.09 23.58 28.02
N PHE A 696 -4.93 23.86 27.43
CA PHE A 696 -4.68 23.80 25.98
C PHE A 696 -3.24 23.36 25.71
N ILE A 697 -2.89 23.09 24.45
CA ILE A 697 -1.53 22.75 24.03
C ILE A 697 -0.75 24.01 23.59
N LEU A 698 0.38 24.26 24.25
CA LEU A 698 1.53 25.12 23.93
C LEU A 698 2.57 24.50 22.98
N THR A 699 2.76 24.92 21.72
CA THR A 699 3.99 24.60 20.96
C THR A 699 4.69 25.84 20.36
N ALA A 700 5.82 26.23 20.96
CA ALA A 700 6.75 27.23 20.40
C ALA A 700 8.15 26.58 20.26
N SER A 701 8.27 25.76 19.22
CA SER A 701 9.37 24.81 19.02
C SER A 701 10.71 25.44 18.64
N ASN A 702 10.70 26.67 18.16
CA ASN A 702 11.86 27.46 17.77
C ASN A 702 11.83 28.85 18.44
N ASN A 703 12.85 29.68 18.19
CA ASN A 703 12.91 31.02 18.78
C ASN A 703 11.85 31.97 18.22
N ASP A 704 11.62 31.95 16.92
CA ASP A 704 10.71 32.86 16.21
C ASP A 704 9.24 32.65 16.67
N GLN A 705 8.83 31.40 16.88
CA GLN A 705 7.55 31.05 17.50
C GLN A 705 7.47 31.49 18.96
N PHE A 706 8.57 31.43 19.71
CA PHE A 706 8.62 31.86 21.10
C PHE A 706 8.55 33.38 21.22
N GLU A 707 9.20 34.12 20.31
CA GLU A 707 9.06 35.57 20.16
C GLU A 707 7.60 35.98 19.88
N ARG A 708 6.92 35.30 18.95
CA ARG A 708 5.50 35.58 18.67
C ARG A 708 4.59 35.25 19.86
N PHE A 709 4.84 34.14 20.56
CA PHE A 709 4.17 33.86 21.83
C PHE A 709 4.39 34.98 22.86
N CYS A 710 5.62 35.45 23.06
CA CYS A 710 5.93 36.53 23.99
C CYS A 710 5.19 37.82 23.66
N LYS A 711 5.06 38.17 22.38
CA LYS A 711 4.27 39.34 21.93
C LYS A 711 2.77 39.16 22.18
N VAL A 712 2.20 37.99 21.88
CA VAL A 712 0.79 37.68 22.19
C VAL A 712 0.52 37.77 23.71
N ALA A 713 1.47 37.34 24.53
CA ALA A 713 1.40 37.40 25.98
C ALA A 713 1.64 38.80 26.58
N GLY A 714 2.18 39.77 25.81
CA GLY A 714 2.67 41.04 26.34
C GLY A 714 3.87 40.88 27.30
N ARG A 715 4.75 39.91 27.02
CA ARG A 715 5.88 39.47 27.85
C ARG A 715 7.19 39.43 27.06
N GLU A 716 7.44 40.49 26.27
CA GLU A 716 8.64 40.65 25.45
C GLU A 716 9.96 40.72 26.24
N GLU A 717 9.93 40.98 27.56
CA GLU A 717 11.13 40.95 28.40
C GLU A 717 11.74 39.54 28.50
N LEU A 718 10.92 38.50 28.40
CA LEU A 718 11.39 37.10 28.35
C LEU A 718 12.31 36.82 27.16
N MET A 719 12.22 37.59 26.07
CA MET A 719 13.14 37.44 24.94
C MET A 719 14.57 37.90 25.25
N LYS A 720 14.74 38.69 26.32
CA LYS A 720 16.03 39.24 26.77
C LYS A 720 16.66 38.43 27.91
N ASP A 721 15.85 37.62 28.61
CA ASP A 721 16.32 36.75 29.70
C ASP A 721 17.12 35.55 29.14
N GLU A 722 18.35 35.36 29.63
CA GLU A 722 19.24 34.30 29.17
C GLU A 722 18.70 32.88 29.38
N ARG A 723 17.73 32.70 30.29
CA ARG A 723 17.05 31.42 30.55
C ARG A 723 15.99 31.09 29.48
N PHE A 724 15.50 32.11 28.75
CA PHE A 724 14.37 32.02 27.83
C PHE A 724 14.74 32.30 26.36
N ASN A 725 15.76 33.13 26.11
CA ASN A 725 16.09 33.67 24.78
C ASN A 725 16.48 32.63 23.71
N THR A 726 16.87 31.41 24.10
CA THR A 726 17.19 30.31 23.17
C THR A 726 16.47 29.02 23.53
N MET A 727 16.10 28.24 22.51
CA MET A 727 15.54 26.89 22.68
C MET A 727 16.41 26.01 23.60
N LYS A 728 17.75 26.13 23.52
CA LYS A 728 18.67 25.41 24.42
C LYS A 728 18.49 25.86 25.86
N ALA A 729 18.46 27.17 26.12
CA ALA A 729 18.24 27.70 27.46
C ALA A 729 16.88 27.27 28.03
N ARG A 730 15.80 27.35 27.24
CA ARG A 730 14.44 26.92 27.66
C ARG A 730 14.36 25.45 28.06
N VAL A 731 15.18 24.58 27.47
CA VAL A 731 15.28 23.16 27.84
C VAL A 731 16.16 22.95 29.08
N VAL A 732 17.24 23.72 29.24
CA VAL A 732 18.14 23.66 30.42
C VAL A 732 17.44 24.19 31.68
N HIS A 733 16.68 25.27 31.56
CA HIS A 733 15.99 25.98 32.65
C HIS A 733 14.48 25.68 32.69
N ARG A 734 14.04 24.48 32.26
CA ARG A 734 12.62 24.08 32.22
C ARG A 734 11.91 24.27 33.57
N ASP A 735 12.64 24.05 34.66
CA ASP A 735 12.22 24.23 36.06
C ASP A 735 11.79 25.67 36.38
N VAL A 736 12.35 26.67 35.71
CA VAL A 736 11.94 28.08 35.81
C VAL A 736 10.96 28.46 34.68
N VAL A 737 11.24 28.02 33.46
CA VAL A 737 10.51 28.43 32.25
C VAL A 737 9.08 27.89 32.26
N THR A 738 8.85 26.62 32.60
CA THR A 738 7.48 26.06 32.61
C THR A 738 6.58 26.76 33.64
N PRO A 739 6.96 26.95 34.92
CA PRO A 739 6.13 27.69 35.87
C PRO A 739 5.83 29.13 35.43
N THR A 740 6.82 29.86 34.91
CA THR A 740 6.61 31.25 34.42
C THR A 740 5.62 31.29 33.25
N LEU A 741 5.73 30.36 32.29
CA LEU A 741 4.79 30.28 31.18
C LEU A 741 3.40 29.85 31.65
N ASN A 742 3.29 28.93 32.61
CA ASN A 742 2.01 28.52 33.20
C ASN A 742 1.30 29.68 33.93
N GLU A 743 2.05 30.51 34.66
CA GLU A 743 1.53 31.72 35.32
C GLU A 743 0.94 32.70 34.29
N ILE A 744 1.65 32.92 33.18
CA ILE A 744 1.20 33.76 32.07
C ILE A 744 -0.06 33.18 31.42
N THR A 745 -0.06 31.90 31.04
CA THR A 745 -1.21 31.33 30.31
C THR A 745 -2.46 31.21 31.17
N SER A 746 -2.33 31.11 32.50
CA SER A 746 -3.48 31.09 33.43
C SER A 746 -4.28 32.40 33.48
N GLN A 747 -3.79 33.51 32.90
CA GLN A 747 -4.44 34.83 32.99
C GLN A 747 -5.62 35.01 32.02
N HIS A 748 -5.66 34.23 30.93
CA HIS A 748 -6.73 34.28 29.92
C HIS A 748 -7.38 32.91 29.71
N GLU A 749 -8.58 32.92 29.13
CA GLU A 749 -9.36 31.73 28.80
C GLU A 749 -8.77 31.02 27.57
N LYS A 750 -8.96 29.69 27.47
CA LYS A 750 -8.33 28.85 26.45
C LYS A 750 -8.67 29.30 25.02
N LEU A 751 -9.92 29.72 24.78
CA LEU A 751 -10.34 30.26 23.48
C LEU A 751 -9.60 31.54 23.10
N TRP A 752 -9.33 32.43 24.07
CA TRP A 752 -8.55 33.66 23.83
C TRP A 752 -7.12 33.32 23.39
N TRP A 753 -6.48 32.34 24.04
CA TRP A 753 -5.15 31.88 23.64
C TRP A 753 -5.15 31.24 22.25
N LEU A 754 -6.09 30.34 21.98
CA LEU A 754 -6.21 29.68 20.68
C LEU A 754 -6.38 30.72 19.55
N GLU A 755 -7.37 31.60 19.68
CA GLU A 755 -7.62 32.68 18.71
C GLU A 755 -6.42 33.60 18.48
N LYS A 756 -5.66 33.94 19.51
CA LYS A 756 -4.56 34.91 19.41
C LYS A 756 -3.26 34.28 18.88
N LEU A 757 -2.96 33.05 19.31
CA LEU A 757 -1.76 32.33 18.90
C LEU A 757 -1.88 31.80 17.47
N GLU A 758 -3.07 31.35 17.04
CA GLU A 758 -3.31 30.92 15.66
C GLU A 758 -3.15 32.07 14.66
N LYS A 759 -3.69 33.25 14.98
CA LYS A 759 -3.53 34.48 14.15
C LYS A 759 -2.06 34.90 13.98
N GLU A 760 -1.20 34.58 14.95
CA GLU A 760 0.25 34.80 14.91
C GLU A 760 1.05 33.56 14.46
N MET A 761 0.41 32.53 13.91
CA MET A 761 1.05 31.30 13.44
C MET A 761 1.98 30.67 14.51
N VAL A 762 1.51 30.63 15.76
CA VAL A 762 2.10 29.89 16.88
C VAL A 762 1.25 28.64 17.10
N GLY A 763 1.87 27.46 17.17
CA GLY A 763 1.13 26.20 17.21
C GLY A 763 0.45 25.98 18.55
N CYS A 764 -0.88 25.96 18.54
CA CYS A 764 -1.72 25.67 19.71
C CYS A 764 -2.90 24.77 19.32
N ALA A 765 -3.50 24.09 20.30
CA ALA A 765 -4.69 23.26 20.09
C ALA A 765 -5.50 23.08 21.39
N PRO A 766 -6.83 22.93 21.32
CA PRO A 766 -7.62 22.47 22.46
C PRO A 766 -7.32 20.99 22.79
N ILE A 767 -7.76 20.55 23.96
CA ILE A 767 -7.75 19.13 24.36
C ILE A 767 -9.20 18.67 24.39
N LEU A 768 -9.64 18.01 23.31
CA LEU A 768 -11.05 17.67 23.08
C LEU A 768 -11.44 16.32 23.68
N HIS A 769 -12.68 16.23 24.16
CA HIS A 769 -13.38 14.98 24.45
C HIS A 769 -13.89 14.33 23.15
N LEU A 770 -14.32 13.06 23.19
CA LEU A 770 -14.62 12.29 21.96
C LEU A 770 -15.87 12.82 21.22
N ASP A 771 -16.85 13.30 21.95
CA ASP A 771 -18.02 14.02 21.45
C ASP A 771 -17.61 15.32 20.76
N GLU A 772 -16.73 16.12 21.36
CA GLU A 772 -16.16 17.32 20.73
C GLU A 772 -15.33 16.98 19.48
N VAL A 773 -14.61 15.84 19.45
CA VAL A 773 -13.84 15.39 18.28
C VAL A 773 -14.74 15.05 17.09
N PHE A 774 -15.89 14.40 17.29
CA PHE A 774 -16.83 14.13 16.19
C PHE A 774 -17.70 15.34 15.83
N ALA A 775 -17.89 16.28 16.77
CA ALA A 775 -18.50 17.58 16.51
C ALA A 775 -17.57 18.58 15.77
N ASP A 776 -16.26 18.32 15.71
CA ASP A 776 -15.28 19.25 15.14
C ASP A 776 -15.49 19.47 13.62
N PRO A 777 -15.63 20.73 13.15
CA PRO A 777 -15.87 21.03 11.74
C PRO A 777 -14.78 20.55 10.79
N HIS A 778 -13.51 20.47 11.22
CA HIS A 778 -12.46 19.88 10.41
C HIS A 778 -12.68 18.37 10.30
N VAL A 779 -12.83 17.65 11.41
CA VAL A 779 -13.07 16.19 11.43
C VAL A 779 -14.28 15.80 10.56
N GLN A 780 -15.36 16.57 10.62
CA GLN A 780 -16.53 16.41 9.74
C GLN A 780 -16.20 16.66 8.26
N SER A 781 -15.55 17.78 7.92
CA SER A 781 -15.10 18.10 6.54
C SER A 781 -14.08 17.10 5.96
N ARG A 782 -13.56 16.19 6.79
CA ARG A 782 -12.62 15.13 6.42
C ARG A 782 -13.26 13.75 6.33
N ASP A 783 -14.60 13.63 6.33
CA ASP A 783 -15.34 12.36 6.27
C ASP A 783 -14.78 11.31 7.26
N MET A 784 -14.55 11.71 8.52
CA MET A 784 -13.98 10.84 9.57
C MET A 784 -15.04 10.19 10.47
N GLU A 785 -16.27 10.69 10.43
CA GLU A 785 -17.47 9.91 10.75
C GLU A 785 -18.15 9.54 9.41
N ILE A 786 -18.59 8.29 9.27
CA ILE A 786 -19.28 7.79 8.09
C ILE A 786 -20.57 7.07 8.49
N GLN A 787 -21.61 7.20 7.67
CA GLN A 787 -22.90 6.54 7.89
C GLN A 787 -22.99 5.26 7.05
N MET A 788 -23.36 4.14 7.67
CA MET A 788 -23.56 2.85 7.00
C MET A 788 -24.88 2.19 7.42
N ASN A 789 -25.62 1.63 6.46
CA ASN A 789 -26.85 0.89 6.73
C ASN A 789 -26.51 -0.56 7.10
N LEU A 790 -27.03 -1.06 8.23
CA LEU A 790 -26.80 -2.43 8.70
C LEU A 790 -28.10 -3.26 8.63
N PRO A 791 -28.06 -4.55 8.22
CA PRO A 791 -29.26 -5.39 8.16
C PRO A 791 -29.93 -5.57 9.54
N GLY A 792 -31.17 -5.10 9.67
CA GLY A 792 -31.96 -5.17 10.92
C GLY A 792 -31.91 -3.90 11.79
N PHE A 793 -31.32 -2.82 11.28
CA PHE A 793 -31.27 -1.51 11.93
C PHE A 793 -32.31 -0.57 11.29
N SER A 794 -32.93 0.29 12.08
CA SER A 794 -33.91 1.28 11.60
C SER A 794 -33.26 2.49 10.94
N ASP A 795 -32.14 2.94 11.51
CA ASP A 795 -31.35 4.10 11.05
C ASP A 795 -29.96 3.67 10.54
N SER A 796 -29.23 4.62 9.91
CA SER A 796 -27.83 4.41 9.58
C SER A 796 -26.95 4.50 10.83
N VAL A 797 -25.86 3.74 10.84
CA VAL A 797 -24.92 3.70 11.97
C VAL A 797 -23.64 4.47 11.65
N SER A 798 -23.27 5.37 12.58
CA SER A 798 -21.97 6.03 12.61
C SER A 798 -20.82 5.05 12.81
N LEU A 799 -19.85 5.05 11.89
CA LEU A 799 -18.58 4.34 12.00
C LEU A 799 -17.41 5.28 11.72
N ILE A 800 -16.20 4.92 12.17
CA ILE A 800 -15.00 5.73 11.96
C ILE A 800 -14.51 5.61 10.51
N GLY A 801 -14.50 6.73 9.80
CA GLY A 801 -14.06 6.84 8.41
C GLY A 801 -12.57 6.53 8.21
N SER A 802 -12.19 6.23 6.98
CA SER A 802 -10.79 5.99 6.62
C SER A 802 -10.04 7.31 6.47
N PRO A 803 -8.83 7.47 7.06
CA PRO A 803 -8.02 8.67 6.88
C PRO A 803 -7.43 8.80 5.46
N MET A 804 -7.44 7.73 4.66
CA MET A 804 -6.86 7.68 3.32
C MET A 804 -7.78 8.32 2.29
N LYS A 805 -7.54 9.59 1.92
CA LYS A 805 -8.31 10.30 0.89
C LYS A 805 -7.54 10.41 -0.43
N PHE A 806 -7.62 9.38 -1.26
CA PHE A 806 -7.02 9.38 -2.61
C PHE A 806 -7.80 10.26 -3.59
N SER A 807 -7.09 11.07 -4.38
CA SER A 807 -7.71 11.99 -5.36
C SER A 807 -8.36 11.31 -6.57
N ARG A 808 -7.86 10.12 -6.97
CA ARG A 808 -8.28 9.42 -8.20
C ARG A 808 -9.03 8.10 -7.95
N THR A 809 -8.66 7.39 -6.90
CA THR A 809 -9.16 6.05 -6.55
C THR A 809 -9.59 6.08 -5.09
N LYS A 810 -10.69 6.78 -4.81
CA LYS A 810 -11.23 6.97 -3.45
C LYS A 810 -11.40 5.62 -2.73
N VAL A 811 -11.32 5.67 -1.40
CA VAL A 811 -11.78 4.57 -0.55
C VAL A 811 -13.30 4.38 -0.69
N ASP A 812 -13.76 3.16 -0.42
CA ASP A 812 -15.11 2.70 -0.69
C ASP A 812 -15.69 2.03 0.58
N TYR A 813 -16.98 2.24 0.87
CA TYR A 813 -17.69 1.74 2.06
C TYR A 813 -18.91 0.91 1.63
N ARG A 814 -18.63 -0.12 0.83
CA ARG A 814 -19.61 -0.93 0.08
C ARG A 814 -20.32 -2.02 0.90
N LEU A 815 -19.72 -2.51 1.99
CA LEU A 815 -20.34 -3.54 2.85
C LEU A 815 -20.21 -3.18 4.33
N PRO A 816 -21.27 -3.34 5.14
CA PRO A 816 -21.19 -3.20 6.60
C PRO A 816 -20.32 -4.31 7.24
N PRO A 817 -20.01 -4.22 8.54
CA PRO A 817 -19.40 -5.34 9.27
C PRO A 817 -20.31 -6.58 9.23
N PRO A 818 -19.84 -7.74 8.74
CA PRO A 818 -20.70 -8.88 8.45
C PRO A 818 -21.13 -9.65 9.70
N ARG A 819 -22.27 -10.36 9.63
CA ARG A 819 -22.66 -11.38 10.62
C ARG A 819 -21.76 -12.63 10.48
N VAL A 820 -21.70 -13.48 11.52
CA VAL A 820 -20.87 -14.71 11.49
C VAL A 820 -21.38 -15.65 10.39
N GLY A 821 -20.53 -15.98 9.42
CA GLY A 821 -20.89 -16.93 8.36
C GLY A 821 -22.00 -16.44 7.42
N GLU A 822 -22.22 -15.13 7.34
CA GLU A 822 -23.24 -14.50 6.47
C GLU A 822 -23.04 -14.82 4.98
N HIS A 823 -21.80 -15.12 4.59
CA HIS A 823 -21.41 -15.30 3.20
C HIS A 823 -20.83 -16.70 2.92
N THR A 824 -20.99 -17.66 3.85
CA THR A 824 -20.35 -18.99 3.77
C THR A 824 -20.73 -19.74 2.49
N GLU A 825 -22.02 -20.03 2.25
CA GLU A 825 -22.47 -20.73 1.04
C GLU A 825 -22.05 -19.99 -0.24
N GLN A 826 -22.30 -18.68 -0.32
CA GLN A 826 -22.05 -17.87 -1.51
C GLN A 826 -20.56 -17.86 -1.91
N VAL A 827 -19.65 -17.64 -0.96
CA VAL A 827 -18.20 -17.59 -1.24
C VAL A 827 -17.66 -18.97 -1.66
N LEU A 828 -18.22 -20.06 -1.13
CA LEU A 828 -17.83 -21.43 -1.51
C LEU A 828 -18.38 -21.84 -2.87
N LEU A 829 -19.60 -21.41 -3.23
CA LEU A 829 -20.16 -21.57 -4.57
C LEU A 829 -19.32 -20.80 -5.60
N ASP A 830 -18.98 -19.53 -5.32
CA ASP A 830 -18.19 -18.68 -6.22
C ASP A 830 -16.71 -19.09 -6.31
N SER A 831 -16.16 -19.81 -5.33
CA SER A 831 -14.86 -20.48 -5.47
C SER A 831 -14.91 -21.78 -6.30
N GLY A 832 -16.12 -22.22 -6.71
CA GLY A 832 -16.34 -23.39 -7.55
C GLY A 832 -16.56 -24.70 -6.80
N MET A 833 -17.01 -24.64 -5.54
CA MET A 833 -17.48 -25.80 -4.80
C MET A 833 -18.91 -26.17 -5.20
N SER A 834 -19.20 -27.46 -5.35
CA SER A 834 -20.55 -27.95 -5.65
C SER A 834 -21.46 -27.90 -4.43
N MET A 835 -22.75 -27.58 -4.63
CA MET A 835 -23.73 -27.51 -3.53
C MET A 835 -23.77 -28.78 -2.67
N ASP A 836 -23.77 -29.98 -3.30
CA ASP A 836 -23.67 -31.27 -2.62
C ASP A 836 -22.53 -31.34 -1.59
N ARG A 837 -21.39 -30.68 -1.88
CA ARG A 837 -20.23 -30.65 -0.99
C ARG A 837 -20.34 -29.59 0.10
N ILE A 838 -21.07 -28.52 -0.14
CA ILE A 838 -21.40 -27.50 0.87
C ILE A 838 -22.42 -28.10 1.85
N GLU A 839 -23.41 -28.85 1.35
CA GLU A 839 -24.34 -29.66 2.16
C GLU A 839 -23.57 -30.69 3.03
N ASP A 840 -22.66 -31.51 2.46
CA ASP A 840 -21.78 -32.40 3.23
C ASP A 840 -21.06 -31.66 4.39
N LEU A 841 -20.48 -30.49 4.09
CA LEU A 841 -19.67 -29.71 5.04
C LEU A 841 -20.51 -29.11 6.17
N HIS A 842 -21.79 -28.80 5.92
CA HIS A 842 -22.76 -28.42 6.94
C HIS A 842 -23.20 -29.63 7.78
N GLU A 843 -23.50 -30.78 7.18
CA GLU A 843 -23.93 -31.98 7.93
C GLU A 843 -22.85 -32.45 8.92
N ILE A 844 -21.57 -32.36 8.57
CA ILE A 844 -20.45 -32.70 9.47
C ILE A 844 -20.03 -31.53 10.39
N GLY A 845 -20.63 -30.35 10.26
CA GLY A 845 -20.33 -29.17 11.07
C GLY A 845 -18.95 -28.53 10.82
N ALA A 846 -18.33 -28.79 9.67
CA ALA A 846 -17.04 -28.20 9.29
C ALA A 846 -17.19 -26.71 8.87
N ILE A 847 -18.37 -26.34 8.37
CA ILE A 847 -18.77 -24.96 8.05
C ILE A 847 -20.13 -24.62 8.66
N ASP A 848 -20.44 -23.33 8.78
CA ASP A 848 -21.68 -22.83 9.38
C ASP A 848 -22.19 -21.56 8.67
N ASN A 849 -23.48 -21.29 8.75
CA ASN A 849 -24.13 -20.13 8.14
C ASN A 849 -24.65 -19.16 9.21
N ALA A 850 -24.79 -17.89 8.85
CA ALA A 850 -25.75 -17.05 9.54
C ALA A 850 -27.15 -17.69 9.41
N LYS A 851 -27.89 -17.81 10.52
CA LYS A 851 -29.31 -18.24 10.47
C LYS A 851 -30.12 -17.18 9.73
N PHE A 852 -30.40 -17.45 8.46
CA PHE A 852 -31.18 -16.59 7.59
C PHE A 852 -32.65 -17.03 7.58
N ASP A 853 -33.46 -16.35 8.39
CA ASP A 853 -34.91 -16.24 8.16
C ASP A 853 -35.14 -15.13 7.11
N VAL A 854 -35.12 -15.51 5.83
CA VAL A 854 -35.48 -14.62 4.71
C VAL A 854 -36.92 -14.93 4.28
N PRO A 855 -37.88 -14.02 4.49
CA PRO A 855 -39.22 -14.16 3.94
C PRO A 855 -39.17 -14.25 2.40
N GLY A 856 -39.63 -15.37 1.84
CA GLY A 856 -39.84 -15.54 0.40
C GLY A 856 -38.84 -16.42 -0.36
N VAL A 857 -37.73 -16.87 0.25
CA VAL A 857 -36.81 -17.83 -0.41
C VAL A 857 -37.31 -19.26 -0.24
N VAL A 858 -38.03 -19.77 -1.23
CA VAL A 858 -38.50 -21.17 -1.26
C VAL A 858 -37.31 -22.10 -1.48
N ARG A 859 -36.83 -22.73 -0.39
CA ARG A 859 -35.84 -23.82 -0.49
C ARG A 859 -36.43 -24.98 -1.31
N PRO A 860 -35.71 -25.54 -2.29
CA PRO A 860 -36.13 -26.77 -2.96
C PRO A 860 -36.36 -27.88 -1.93
N LEU A 861 -37.52 -28.54 -1.97
CA LEU A 861 -37.82 -29.65 -1.06
C LEU A 861 -36.79 -30.78 -1.27
N ALA A 862 -36.01 -31.06 -0.22
CA ALA A 862 -34.97 -32.08 -0.25
C ALA A 862 -35.55 -33.43 -0.69
N LYS A 863 -35.05 -33.97 -1.81
CA LYS A 863 -35.47 -35.27 -2.33
C LYS A 863 -35.07 -36.36 -1.34
N LYS A 864 -36.00 -36.80 -0.49
CA LYS A 864 -35.83 -37.95 0.41
C LYS A 864 -35.31 -39.15 -0.38
N LYS A 865 -33.99 -39.41 -0.30
CA LYS A 865 -33.36 -40.61 -0.85
C LYS A 865 -34.04 -41.81 -0.19
N ARG A 866 -34.80 -42.60 -0.96
CA ARG A 866 -35.34 -43.88 -0.48
C ARG A 866 -34.15 -44.74 -0.08
N ARG A 867 -33.97 -45.01 1.22
CA ARG A 867 -33.08 -46.09 1.65
C ARG A 867 -33.64 -47.40 1.09
N VAL A 868 -32.90 -48.03 0.20
CA VAL A 868 -33.07 -49.47 -0.04
C VAL A 868 -32.57 -50.14 1.23
N VAL A 869 -33.46 -50.81 1.94
CA VAL A 869 -33.12 -51.66 3.08
C VAL A 869 -33.04 -53.08 2.52
N GLU A 870 -31.86 -53.68 2.54
CA GLU A 870 -31.75 -55.13 2.38
C GLU A 870 -32.33 -55.77 3.65
N VAL A 871 -33.44 -56.49 3.48
CA VAL A 871 -34.10 -57.22 4.57
C VAL A 871 -33.61 -58.66 4.53
N SER A 872 -32.85 -59.06 5.54
CA SER A 872 -32.57 -60.47 5.82
C SER A 872 -33.83 -61.15 6.37
N ASP A 873 -34.15 -62.35 5.88
CA ASP A 873 -35.41 -63.04 6.19
C ASP A 873 -35.66 -63.26 7.69
N SER A 874 -36.74 -62.68 8.21
CA SER A 874 -37.55 -63.28 9.29
C SER A 874 -38.92 -62.61 9.39
N HIS A 875 -39.98 -63.40 9.33
CA HIS A 875 -41.36 -63.06 9.65
C HIS A 875 -41.67 -63.48 11.12
N PRO A 876 -42.78 -63.06 11.79
CA PRO A 876 -44.06 -62.68 11.18
C PRO A 876 -44.91 -61.53 11.81
N ALA A 877 -46.01 -61.19 11.10
CA ALA A 877 -47.38 -60.92 11.62
C ALA A 877 -47.84 -59.53 12.18
N TYR A 878 -48.77 -58.89 11.43
CA TYR A 878 -49.98 -58.11 11.85
C TYR A 878 -49.79 -56.80 12.70
N GLN A 879 -50.65 -55.75 12.71
CA GLN A 879 -51.94 -55.42 12.04
C GLN A 879 -52.05 -53.88 11.68
N PHE A 880 -53.24 -53.24 11.63
CA PHE A 880 -53.55 -52.04 10.81
C PHE A 880 -54.27 -50.85 11.55
N THR A 881 -54.34 -49.64 10.93
CA THR A 881 -55.13 -48.38 11.26
C THR A 881 -54.67 -47.48 12.44
N GLY A 882 -54.95 -46.15 12.55
CA GLY A 882 -55.48 -45.12 11.61
C GLY A 882 -55.86 -43.72 12.21
N SER A 883 -55.51 -42.60 11.52
CA SER A 883 -56.15 -41.23 11.40
C SER A 883 -56.41 -40.18 12.56
N THR A 884 -55.85 -38.95 12.38
CA THR A 884 -56.41 -37.53 12.46
C THR A 884 -56.74 -36.68 13.75
N TRP A 885 -55.99 -35.55 13.93
CA TRP A 885 -56.30 -34.09 14.25
C TRP A 885 -57.29 -33.54 15.36
N GLY A 886 -56.88 -32.47 16.12
CA GLY A 886 -57.71 -31.52 16.95
C GLY A 886 -56.96 -30.65 18.03
N HIS A 887 -57.45 -29.46 18.49
CA HIS A 887 -56.77 -28.44 19.37
C HIS A 887 -57.61 -27.80 20.55
N ILE A 888 -57.02 -26.88 21.37
CA ILE A 888 -57.56 -25.78 22.30
C ILE A 888 -57.20 -25.84 23.84
N SER A 889 -57.10 -24.67 24.54
CA SER A 889 -56.43 -24.42 25.86
C SER A 889 -57.24 -23.84 27.07
N SER A 890 -56.60 -23.78 28.29
CA SER A 890 -56.51 -22.62 29.25
C SER A 890 -56.63 -22.83 30.81
N VAL A 891 -55.60 -22.37 31.56
CA VAL A 891 -55.51 -21.69 32.89
C VAL A 891 -55.95 -22.30 34.27
N SER A 892 -54.96 -22.43 35.17
CA SER A 892 -54.94 -22.38 36.67
C SER A 892 -55.50 -23.55 37.53
N ASP A 893 -55.09 -23.79 38.80
CA ASP A 893 -53.80 -23.80 39.57
C ASP A 893 -54.17 -24.19 41.06
N PRO A 894 -53.30 -24.63 42.00
CA PRO A 894 -51.95 -25.20 41.97
C PRO A 894 -52.00 -26.73 42.31
N SER A 895 -51.11 -27.48 43.01
CA SER A 895 -49.89 -27.21 43.79
C SER A 895 -49.03 -28.50 44.01
N VAL A 896 -47.82 -28.34 44.60
CA VAL A 896 -47.05 -29.28 45.47
C VAL A 896 -47.28 -30.80 45.19
N LEU A 897 -46.43 -31.54 44.44
CA LEU A 897 -44.95 -31.66 44.49
C LEU A 897 -44.31 -31.70 43.06
N PRO A 898 -42.98 -31.87 42.86
CA PRO A 898 -42.25 -31.17 41.79
C PRO A 898 -42.34 -31.81 40.39
N LYS A 899 -42.14 -30.97 39.37
CA LYS A 899 -42.58 -31.17 37.98
C LYS A 899 -41.63 -31.99 37.08
N SER A 900 -42.23 -32.60 36.06
CA SER A 900 -41.61 -33.34 34.95
C SER A 900 -42.22 -32.93 33.60
N GLU A 901 -41.42 -32.99 32.53
CA GLU A 901 -41.81 -33.06 31.11
C GLU A 901 -42.69 -31.90 30.55
N SER A 902 -43.29 -32.05 29.35
CA SER A 902 -43.31 -30.97 28.34
C SER A 902 -44.44 -30.98 27.28
N VAL A 903 -44.65 -29.79 26.65
CA VAL A 903 -45.36 -29.42 25.38
C VAL A 903 -46.93 -29.30 25.39
N GLU A 904 -47.47 -28.48 24.45
CA GLU A 904 -48.88 -28.34 23.95
C GLU A 904 -49.98 -27.65 24.84
N ASP A 905 -51.03 -26.93 24.33
CA ASP A 905 -51.24 -26.17 23.06
C ASP A 905 -52.48 -25.18 23.04
N GLU A 906 -52.48 -24.18 22.13
CA GLU A 906 -53.53 -23.35 21.41
C GLU A 906 -54.69 -22.45 21.99
N ASP A 907 -54.72 -21.17 21.50
CA ASP A 907 -55.83 -20.38 20.85
C ASP A 907 -56.80 -19.32 21.53
N LEU A 908 -57.03 -18.21 20.77
CA LEU A 908 -58.10 -17.13 20.73
C LEU A 908 -58.49 -16.32 22.02
N THR A 909 -58.92 -15.04 22.05
CA THR A 909 -59.27 -13.90 21.11
C THR A 909 -59.18 -12.56 21.93
N GLU A 910 -59.42 -11.28 21.54
CA GLU A 910 -59.88 -10.48 20.36
C GLU A 910 -58.78 -9.42 19.98
N LEU A 911 -58.83 -8.33 19.17
CA LEU A 911 -59.80 -7.33 18.61
C LEU A 911 -60.44 -6.34 19.63
N ASP A 912 -60.63 -5.03 19.39
CA ASP A 912 -59.97 -4.01 18.52
C ASP A 912 -59.88 -2.65 19.32
N THR A 913 -60.01 -1.36 18.92
CA THR A 913 -60.43 -0.61 17.71
C THR A 913 -59.88 0.84 17.69
N PHE A 914 -59.36 1.29 16.53
CA PHE A 914 -59.28 2.68 15.97
C PHE A 914 -58.94 3.97 16.80
N GLY A 915 -58.03 4.79 16.24
CA GLY A 915 -57.95 6.26 16.41
C GLY A 915 -56.93 6.79 17.44
N GLY A 916 -56.23 7.93 17.24
CA GLY A 916 -56.16 8.90 16.12
C GLY A 916 -54.93 9.83 16.27
N VAL A 917 -54.37 10.40 15.19
CA VAL A 917 -54.68 11.75 14.64
C VAL A 917 -53.71 12.87 15.10
N LEU A 918 -52.96 13.43 14.14
CA LEU A 918 -52.13 14.67 14.15
C LEU A 918 -50.92 14.69 15.11
N ARG A 919 -49.73 15.22 14.78
CA ARG A 919 -49.24 16.37 13.97
C ARG A 919 -49.41 17.77 14.59
N SER A 920 -48.36 18.22 15.28
CA SER A 920 -47.80 19.58 15.24
C SER A 920 -46.42 19.54 15.93
N SER A 921 -45.28 20.03 15.43
CA SER A 921 -44.95 21.31 14.76
C SER A 921 -45.11 22.52 15.72
N ILE A 922 -44.16 23.46 15.87
CA ILE A 922 -42.85 23.65 15.23
C ILE A 922 -42.03 24.70 16.07
N ASP A 923 -40.76 24.93 15.70
CA ASP A 923 -39.84 26.03 16.13
C ASP A 923 -39.32 26.15 17.59
N ASP A 924 -37.99 26.34 17.66
CA ASP A 924 -37.19 27.02 18.69
C ASP A 924 -36.89 28.45 18.16
N PRO A 925 -36.86 29.51 19.00
CA PRO A 925 -35.53 30.04 19.38
C PRO A 925 -35.44 30.68 20.79
N VAL A 926 -34.52 30.16 21.59
CA VAL A 926 -33.53 30.87 22.45
C VAL A 926 -33.83 32.34 22.84
N GLN A 927 -34.08 32.62 24.15
CA GLN A 927 -33.25 33.52 24.99
C GLN A 927 -33.70 33.68 26.46
N ALA A 928 -32.71 33.90 27.33
CA ALA A 928 -32.66 34.43 28.71
C ALA A 928 -33.93 34.62 29.59
N PHE A 929 -33.81 34.21 30.87
CA PHE A 929 -33.74 35.18 31.99
C PHE A 929 -33.02 34.62 33.24
N LEU A 930 -32.63 35.52 34.16
CA LEU A 930 -31.81 35.24 35.36
C LEU A 930 -32.55 35.48 36.69
N LYS A 931 -31.99 34.90 37.77
CA LYS A 931 -32.24 35.14 39.22
C LYS A 931 -33.45 34.48 39.88
N VAL A 932 -33.16 33.52 40.77
CA VAL A 932 -33.41 33.70 42.22
C VAL A 932 -32.07 33.52 42.94
N ARG A 933 -31.87 34.17 44.10
CA ARG A 933 -30.62 34.12 44.88
C ARG A 933 -30.94 34.11 46.38
N GLY A 934 -30.33 33.19 47.12
CA GLY A 934 -30.37 33.12 48.58
C GLY A 934 -29.94 31.71 49.03
N SER A 935 -28.76 31.43 49.60
CA SER A 935 -27.91 32.09 50.63
C SER A 935 -28.03 31.37 51.99
N ALA A 936 -27.12 30.43 52.22
CA ALA A 936 -26.68 29.95 53.52
C ALA A 936 -25.21 29.50 53.38
N GLU A 937 -24.45 29.59 54.46
CA GLU A 937 -23.00 29.35 54.50
C GLU A 937 -22.69 28.11 55.35
N ASP A 938 -21.73 27.28 54.94
CA ASP A 938 -20.59 26.87 55.79
C ASP A 938 -19.53 26.10 54.95
N PRO A 939 -18.21 26.15 55.28
CA PRO A 939 -17.19 25.47 54.49
C PRO A 939 -16.39 24.41 55.29
N ASP A 940 -16.62 23.12 55.05
CA ASP A 940 -15.62 22.09 55.33
C ASP A 940 -15.86 20.77 54.58
N LEU A 941 -14.77 20.11 54.10
CA LEU A 941 -14.63 18.66 53.89
C LEU A 941 -13.35 18.30 53.11
N MET A 942 -12.36 17.73 53.81
CA MET A 942 -11.23 17.01 53.19
C MET A 942 -11.64 15.57 52.78
N PRO A 943 -10.96 14.97 51.77
CA PRO A 943 -11.27 13.60 51.32
C PRO A 943 -10.70 12.51 52.26
N PRO A 944 -11.42 11.38 52.45
CA PRO A 944 -10.97 10.28 53.31
C PRO A 944 -9.86 9.42 52.70
N ARG A 945 -9.00 8.87 53.57
CA ARG A 945 -7.92 7.91 53.24
C ARG A 945 -8.35 6.44 53.47
N PRO A 946 -7.65 5.44 52.89
CA PRO A 946 -8.17 4.07 52.78
C PRO A 946 -8.01 3.21 54.05
N GLN A 947 -8.87 2.20 54.19
CA GLN A 947 -8.78 1.13 55.21
C GLN A 947 -8.32 -0.22 54.63
N ARG A 948 -8.01 -1.20 55.50
CA ARG A 948 -7.24 -2.41 55.16
C ARG A 948 -7.56 -3.61 56.08
N TYR A 949 -7.80 -4.79 55.48
CA TYR A 949 -7.81 -6.14 56.11
C TYR A 949 -8.98 -6.45 57.08
N THR A 950 -9.40 -7.70 57.32
CA THR A 950 -8.61 -8.86 57.80
C THR A 950 -9.12 -10.26 57.37
N LYS A 951 -8.31 -11.30 57.65
CA LYS A 951 -8.58 -12.74 57.38
C LYS A 951 -9.25 -13.45 58.56
N LYS A 952 -10.18 -14.39 58.28
CA LYS A 952 -10.29 -15.70 58.98
C LYS A 952 -11.15 -16.67 58.12
N GLN A 953 -10.95 -17.98 58.33
CA GLN A 953 -11.60 -19.12 57.64
C GLN A 953 -11.26 -19.23 56.12
N LEU A 954 -10.64 -20.27 55.55
CA LEU A 954 -10.14 -21.59 56.02
C LEU A 954 -11.24 -22.57 56.50
N LEU A 955 -11.30 -23.87 56.15
CA LEU A 955 -10.47 -24.73 55.26
C LEU A 955 -11.17 -26.09 55.01
N ARG A 956 -11.01 -26.69 53.82
CA ARG A 956 -10.84 -28.14 53.48
C ARG A 956 -10.08 -28.14 52.14
N GLY A 957 -8.93 -28.82 51.94
CA GLY A 957 -8.68 -30.28 51.97
C GLY A 957 -8.82 -30.80 50.52
N ASP A 958 -7.84 -31.38 49.83
CA ASP A 958 -6.56 -32.05 50.17
C ASP A 958 -5.59 -32.01 48.94
N SER A 959 -4.28 -32.34 48.96
CA SER A 959 -3.22 -32.39 50.00
C SER A 959 -1.81 -32.58 49.34
N PHE A 960 -0.72 -32.28 50.08
CA PHE A 960 0.70 -32.69 49.87
C PHE A 960 1.46 -32.28 48.57
N GLN A 961 2.78 -31.96 48.55
CA GLN A 961 3.79 -31.74 49.61
C GLN A 961 4.86 -30.71 49.14
N THR A 962 5.73 -30.22 50.04
CA THR A 962 6.52 -28.97 49.84
C THR A 962 7.91 -28.98 50.53
N LEU A 963 8.68 -27.87 50.35
CA LEU A 963 9.85 -27.36 51.13
C LEU A 963 11.27 -27.77 50.66
N PRO A 964 12.34 -27.04 51.07
CA PRO A 964 12.39 -25.84 51.94
C PRO A 964 13.07 -24.58 51.34
N VAL A 965 12.97 -23.48 52.10
CA VAL A 965 13.68 -22.19 51.93
C VAL A 965 15.00 -22.20 52.70
N LEU A 966 16.00 -21.41 52.27
CA LEU A 966 17.07 -20.92 53.15
C LEU A 966 17.28 -19.40 52.98
N VAL A 967 17.38 -18.69 54.12
CA VAL A 967 17.69 -17.26 54.24
C VAL A 967 18.59 -17.08 55.47
N GLY A 968 19.62 -16.23 55.35
CA GLY A 968 20.52 -15.85 56.44
C GLY A 968 21.96 -15.63 55.94
N ASP A 969 22.81 -14.84 56.60
CA ASP A 969 22.53 -13.79 57.58
C ASP A 969 23.70 -12.76 57.56
N TYR A 970 23.51 -11.57 58.14
CA TYR A 970 24.50 -10.50 58.14
C TYR A 970 25.61 -10.73 59.19
N ARG A 971 26.88 -10.83 58.79
CA ARG A 971 28.02 -10.47 59.66
C ARG A 971 29.33 -10.13 58.94
N GLN A 972 29.77 -8.90 59.19
CA GLN A 972 31.16 -8.44 59.39
C GLN A 972 32.30 -9.07 58.57
N LEU A 973 33.00 -8.23 57.77
CA LEU A 973 34.45 -8.04 57.90
C LEU A 973 34.89 -6.67 57.33
N ARG A 974 35.92 -6.08 57.94
CA ARG A 974 36.66 -4.85 57.60
C ARG A 974 38.12 -5.08 58.06
N PRO A 975 39.11 -4.25 57.67
CA PRO A 975 39.29 -3.52 56.41
C PRO A 975 40.73 -3.75 55.84
N VAL A 976 41.03 -3.23 54.65
CA VAL A 976 42.41 -2.84 54.29
C VAL A 976 42.39 -1.47 53.61
N VAL A 977 43.27 -0.58 54.05
CA VAL A 977 43.43 0.79 53.53
C VAL A 977 44.56 0.82 52.52
N LYS A 978 44.39 1.60 51.44
CA LYS A 978 45.52 2.31 50.80
C LYS A 978 45.06 3.67 50.29
N ASN A 979 45.49 4.73 50.99
CA ASN A 979 45.44 6.09 50.47
C ASN A 979 46.38 6.23 49.27
N ARG A 980 46.07 7.16 48.36
CA ARG A 980 46.87 8.40 48.27
C ARG A 980 46.12 9.55 47.59
N ASP A 981 46.01 10.62 48.36
CA ASP A 981 46.39 11.98 48.01
C ASP A 981 45.61 12.72 46.90
N ALA A 982 44.69 13.55 47.41
CA ALA A 982 44.08 14.77 46.88
C ALA A 982 44.92 15.62 45.90
N GLY A 983 44.22 16.38 45.04
CA GLY A 983 44.79 17.35 44.12
C GLY A 983 43.78 18.35 43.54
N SER A 984 43.33 19.30 44.37
CA SER A 984 42.79 20.65 44.07
C SER A 984 42.16 21.00 42.69
N LEU A 985 40.95 21.55 42.75
CA LEU A 985 40.45 22.76 42.02
C LEU A 985 40.69 22.91 40.51
N GLY A 986 39.58 23.03 39.77
CA GLY A 986 39.51 23.43 38.36
C GLY A 986 38.05 23.58 37.93
#